data_AF-A0A4Q0PPE7-F1
#
_entry.id   AF-A0A4Q0PPE7-F1
#
_cell.length_a   1.000
_cell.length_b   1.000
_cell.length_c   1.000
_cell.angle_alpha   90.00
_cell.angle_beta   90.00
_cell.angle_gamma   90.00
#
_symmetry.space_group_name_H-M   'P 1'
#
loop_
_entity.id
_entity.type
_entity.pdbx_description
1 polymer ?
#
loop_
_entity_poly.entity_id
_entity_poly.type
_entity_poly.pdbx_seq_one_letter_code
_entity_poly.pdbx_strand_id
1 'polypeptide(L)'
;MTKYILFFSILLMAFSQTSAQDENFQIYLAFGQSNMEGHARFEARDTLVNDRFKVMQTVDCSDLDRKKGNWYTAKPPLCRCKTGLTPTDYFRRELLENLPEEVKVGVINVSVGGCKIELFDKDNFESYVETSPDWLKNMVAEYDGNPYARLVEMAKLAQKDGVIKGILLHQGESNTGDSLWPQKVKGVYDNLIKDLKLDPKKVPLIAGELVSEEQGGACASMNPIIRTLPEVIPNSYVVSSEDCEAIEDHLHFSAAGYRKLGRRYGQQMLDLLGYPKLVREAPKGFDVEQENIPHGKMDTIQYASNTVGTNRKALVYTPPGYSKGEKYPVLYLLHGIGGDHLEWLKGGHPEVILDNLYSNNEAEPMLVVMPNGRAMQDDRAVGNIMASDKVEAFATFEQDLLNDLIPFIEKNYPVKKDRQSRALAGLSMGGGQSLNFGLGNLDTFSYVGGFSSAPNTKAPEVLVPDPQLAREKLNLLWISCGDADRLLRFSERTHEYLAKNDVPHVYYIEPGDHNFKVWKNGLYMFAKLIFKPVDASLFNKYSLLGTPAPTNSGNSKYPQLMPDGSAIFRFKAPDVKRVQLDLAKKYEMNKNTEGVWEVRTDSLTEGFHYYSLLIDGVAVADPSSDTFYGMGRMASGIEVPFDGDEYYQLKEVPHGDLRIKQYFSPVLNTWRQLYMYTPPGYDDSDKKYPVLYLMHGGGEDESGWARQGKTNVILDNLIADAKAKPMVVVMPDGNMPVSSFSENGLELFTRELKEGLIPFIEKNYRIKEGANNRALVGLSMGGIQTLYAGVENTGWFGYLGVFSSGWFANDDSISGKHYEFMGENTTQINTNLKEFWIAMGGKEDIAYKNCKAMLQKYDEIGIDYTYSEYPGGHTWPVWRNNLFHFAPLLFQ
;
A
#
# COMPACT_ATOMS: atom_id res chain seq x y z
N MET A 1 65.21 -5.95 3.48
CA MET A 1 63.83 -6.45 3.39
C MET A 1 63.49 -7.15 4.70
N THR A 2 62.35 -6.75 5.23
CA THR A 2 61.84 -6.83 6.60
C THR A 2 61.64 -8.25 7.11
N LYS A 3 61.95 -8.51 8.39
CA LYS A 3 61.17 -9.42 9.26
C LYS A 3 61.57 -9.18 10.73
N TYR A 4 60.67 -8.52 11.46
CA TYR A 4 60.69 -8.44 12.93
C TYR A 4 59.84 -9.58 13.49
N ILE A 5 60.39 -10.24 14.50
CA ILE A 5 59.76 -11.21 15.38
C ILE A 5 59.06 -10.42 16.50
N LEU A 6 57.79 -10.68 16.80
CA LEU A 6 57.25 -10.36 18.12
C LEU A 6 56.13 -11.33 18.55
N PHE A 7 56.15 -11.59 19.85
CA PHE A 7 55.47 -12.61 20.63
C PHE A 7 53.94 -12.62 20.52
N PHE A 8 53.37 -13.83 20.53
CA PHE A 8 51.95 -14.11 20.75
C PHE A 8 51.63 -14.02 22.25
N SER A 9 50.67 -13.17 22.63
CA SER A 9 49.98 -13.20 23.91
C SER A 9 48.48 -13.14 23.61
N ILE A 10 47.81 -14.29 23.67
CA ILE A 10 46.36 -14.38 23.48
C ILE A 10 45.70 -13.98 24.80
N LEU A 11 45.10 -12.79 24.81
CA LEU A 11 44.12 -12.38 25.83
C LEU A 11 42.74 -12.73 25.27
N LEU A 12 42.11 -13.79 25.81
CA LEU A 12 40.69 -14.07 25.57
C LEU A 12 39.86 -12.98 26.26
N MET A 13 39.38 -12.00 25.49
CA MET A 13 38.20 -11.22 25.88
C MET A 13 36.98 -11.89 25.25
N ALA A 14 36.19 -12.58 26.09
CA ALA A 14 34.85 -12.98 25.72
C ALA A 14 33.99 -11.72 25.58
N PHE A 15 33.66 -11.35 24.35
CA PHE A 15 32.59 -10.39 24.08
C PHE A 15 31.27 -11.06 24.45
N SER A 16 30.72 -10.72 25.60
CA SER A 16 29.30 -10.85 25.87
C SER A 16 28.55 -9.91 24.93
N GLN A 17 27.98 -10.44 23.84
CA GLN A 17 26.99 -9.73 23.03
C GLN A 17 25.73 -9.53 23.88
N THR A 18 25.65 -8.41 24.59
CA THR A 18 24.35 -7.86 24.97
C THR A 18 23.76 -7.22 23.72
N SER A 19 22.81 -7.91 23.08
CA SER A 19 22.00 -7.29 22.00
C SER A 19 21.35 -6.04 22.56
N ALA A 20 21.51 -4.90 21.87
CA ALA A 20 20.77 -3.69 22.19
C ALA A 20 19.27 -3.89 21.89
N GLN A 21 18.40 -3.19 22.62
CA GLN A 21 16.96 -3.17 22.35
C GLN A 21 16.69 -2.64 20.94
N ASP A 22 15.73 -3.23 20.22
CA ASP A 22 15.23 -2.67 18.97
C ASP A 22 14.27 -1.50 19.30
N GLU A 23 14.72 -0.27 19.10
CA GLU A 23 13.90 0.94 19.30
C GLU A 23 12.66 0.97 18.40
N ASN A 24 12.69 0.25 17.27
CA ASN A 24 11.55 0.11 16.36
C ASN A 24 10.58 -0.99 16.80
N PHE A 25 10.88 -1.77 17.85
CA PHE A 25 9.94 -2.72 18.43
C PHE A 25 9.25 -2.13 19.67
N GLN A 26 8.07 -1.55 19.46
CA GLN A 26 7.28 -0.91 20.50
C GLN A 26 6.40 -1.93 21.23
N ILE A 27 6.48 -1.97 22.56
CA ILE A 27 5.83 -2.99 23.39
C ILE A 27 4.82 -2.33 24.32
N TYR A 28 3.64 -2.93 24.44
CA TYR A 28 2.56 -2.45 25.28
C TYR A 28 2.10 -3.53 26.25
N LEU A 29 1.99 -3.15 27.52
CA LEU A 29 1.49 -4.04 28.57
C LEU A 29 -0.01 -3.84 28.68
N ALA A 30 -0.78 -4.92 28.66
CA ALA A 30 -2.22 -4.90 28.84
C ALA A 30 -2.62 -5.75 30.04
N PHE A 31 -3.46 -5.19 30.90
CA PHE A 31 -4.03 -5.92 32.02
C PHE A 31 -5.43 -5.41 32.35
N GLY A 32 -6.18 -6.20 33.09
CA GLY A 32 -7.54 -5.83 33.47
C GLY A 32 -8.43 -7.04 33.65
N GLN A 33 -9.72 -6.78 33.51
CA GLN A 33 -10.78 -7.73 33.83
C GLN A 33 -11.42 -8.32 32.56
N SER A 34 -12.72 -8.61 32.60
CA SER A 34 -13.50 -9.31 31.56
C SER A 34 -13.34 -8.71 30.16
N ASN A 35 -13.45 -7.39 30.03
CA ASN A 35 -13.34 -6.71 28.74
C ASN A 35 -11.89 -6.70 28.19
N MET A 36 -10.85 -6.64 29.04
CA MET A 36 -9.46 -6.75 28.56
C MET A 36 -9.09 -8.19 28.20
N GLU A 37 -9.65 -9.16 28.92
CA GLU A 37 -9.49 -10.60 28.67
C GLU A 37 -10.11 -11.02 27.34
N GLY A 38 -11.27 -10.44 27.02
CA GLY A 38 -12.00 -10.58 25.77
C GLY A 38 -13.12 -11.60 25.86
N HIS A 39 -14.36 -11.12 25.78
CA HIS A 39 -15.57 -11.95 25.89
C HIS A 39 -16.16 -12.34 24.53
N ALA A 40 -16.21 -11.39 23.58
CA ALA A 40 -16.87 -11.62 22.30
C ALA A 40 -16.10 -12.64 21.44
N ARG A 41 -16.81 -13.54 20.76
CA ARG A 41 -16.18 -14.41 19.77
C ARG A 41 -15.64 -13.57 18.61
N PHE A 42 -14.39 -13.81 18.25
CA PHE A 42 -13.78 -13.17 17.09
C PHE A 42 -14.34 -13.74 15.78
N GLU A 43 -14.49 -12.88 14.78
CA GLU A 43 -14.97 -13.21 13.44
C GLU A 43 -13.80 -13.44 12.47
N ALA A 44 -14.07 -13.92 11.25
CA ALA A 44 -13.03 -14.14 10.24
C ALA A 44 -12.13 -12.91 10.01
N ARG A 45 -12.72 -11.70 9.98
CA ARG A 45 -12.00 -10.42 9.84
C ARG A 45 -11.01 -10.11 10.96
N ASP A 46 -11.19 -10.68 12.15
CA ASP A 46 -10.31 -10.42 13.29
C ASP A 46 -9.08 -11.33 13.27
N THR A 47 -9.13 -12.41 12.48
CA THR A 47 -8.04 -13.39 12.36
C THR A 47 -6.96 -13.02 11.35
N LEU A 48 -7.09 -11.84 10.72
CA LEU A 48 -6.13 -11.32 9.74
C LEU A 48 -4.79 -11.03 10.42
N VAL A 49 -3.70 -11.54 9.86
CA VAL A 49 -2.35 -11.42 10.41
C VAL A 49 -1.55 -10.33 9.69
N ASN A 50 -0.67 -9.65 10.42
CA ASN A 50 0.35 -8.75 9.90
C ASN A 50 1.65 -9.07 10.65
N ASP A 51 2.75 -9.30 9.94
CA ASP A 51 3.99 -9.74 10.59
C ASP A 51 4.64 -8.69 11.50
N ARG A 52 4.29 -7.40 11.37
CA ARG A 52 4.67 -6.34 12.31
C ARG A 52 3.90 -6.41 13.63
N PHE A 53 2.83 -7.19 13.67
CA PHE A 53 1.96 -7.34 14.82
C PHE A 53 2.38 -8.58 15.63
N LYS A 54 2.94 -8.36 16.82
CA LYS A 54 3.44 -9.44 17.69
C LYS A 54 2.67 -9.55 19.00
N VAL A 55 2.48 -10.78 19.48
CA VAL A 55 1.96 -11.07 20.83
C VAL A 55 2.95 -11.97 21.56
N MET A 56 3.28 -11.61 22.80
CA MET A 56 4.03 -12.52 23.68
C MET A 56 3.02 -13.36 24.43
N GLN A 57 3.10 -14.68 24.25
CA GLN A 57 2.18 -15.59 24.91
C GLN A 57 2.46 -15.63 26.42
N THR A 58 1.42 -15.43 27.24
CA THR A 58 1.57 -15.29 28.70
C THR A 58 1.25 -16.57 29.47
N VAL A 59 0.66 -17.60 28.82
CA VAL A 59 0.39 -18.96 29.36
C VAL A 59 0.61 -20.00 28.27
N ASP A 60 0.94 -21.25 28.60
CA ASP A 60 1.10 -22.28 27.58
C ASP A 60 -0.25 -22.64 26.92
N CYS A 61 -0.31 -22.57 25.58
CA CYS A 61 -1.49 -22.87 24.78
C CYS A 61 -1.17 -23.93 23.73
N SER A 62 -1.31 -25.21 24.10
CA SER A 62 -1.12 -26.35 23.21
C SER A 62 -1.99 -26.27 21.95
N ASP A 63 -3.24 -25.85 22.10
CA ASP A 63 -4.22 -25.80 21.00
C ASP A 63 -3.86 -24.75 19.93
N LEU A 64 -3.01 -23.78 20.27
CA LEU A 64 -2.55 -22.71 19.37
C LEU A 64 -1.09 -22.89 18.96
N ASP A 65 -0.43 -23.96 19.42
CA ASP A 65 1.03 -24.17 19.33
C ASP A 65 1.83 -22.95 19.84
N ARG A 66 1.36 -22.34 20.93
CA ARG A 66 2.01 -21.19 21.57
C ARG A 66 2.54 -21.54 22.94
N LYS A 67 3.82 -21.22 23.20
CA LYS A 67 4.48 -21.42 24.50
C LYS A 67 4.69 -20.10 25.20
N LYS A 68 4.56 -20.10 26.53
CA LYS A 68 4.80 -18.93 27.39
C LYS A 68 6.17 -18.31 27.10
N GLY A 69 6.21 -16.98 26.99
CA GLY A 69 7.45 -16.20 26.81
C GLY A 69 7.93 -16.05 25.37
N ASN A 70 7.28 -16.70 24.40
CA ASN A 70 7.62 -16.58 22.99
C ASN A 70 6.74 -15.54 22.27
N TRP A 71 7.34 -14.87 21.28
CA TRP A 71 6.63 -14.00 20.35
C TRP A 71 6.01 -14.78 19.20
N TYR A 72 4.78 -14.41 18.86
CA TYR A 72 4.07 -14.94 17.69
C TYR A 72 3.51 -13.78 16.86
N THR A 73 3.39 -13.97 15.54
CA THR A 73 2.52 -13.11 14.74
C THR A 73 1.12 -13.22 15.32
N ALA A 74 0.58 -12.12 15.78
CA ALA A 74 -0.58 -12.21 16.62
C ALA A 74 -1.85 -12.46 15.80
N LYS A 75 -2.71 -13.24 16.42
CA LYS A 75 -4.02 -13.63 15.96
C LYS A 75 -4.84 -13.96 17.21
N PRO A 76 -6.11 -13.52 17.32
CA PRO A 76 -6.98 -13.91 18.42
C PRO A 76 -6.96 -15.43 18.66
N PRO A 77 -7.03 -15.88 19.92
CA PRO A 77 -7.06 -15.06 21.14
C PRO A 77 -5.68 -14.52 21.53
N LEU A 78 -5.67 -13.42 22.28
CA LEU A 78 -4.45 -12.70 22.67
C LEU A 78 -4.15 -12.73 24.17
N CYS A 79 -5.12 -13.10 25.00
CA CYS A 79 -4.97 -13.17 26.46
C CYS A 79 -4.66 -14.60 26.88
N ARG A 80 -5.65 -15.51 26.81
CA ARG A 80 -5.50 -16.94 27.16
C ARG A 80 -6.07 -17.82 26.06
N CYS A 81 -5.82 -19.13 26.13
CA CYS A 81 -6.02 -20.07 25.02
C CYS A 81 -7.48 -20.15 24.51
N LYS A 82 -8.46 -19.78 25.34
CA LYS A 82 -9.89 -19.93 25.07
C LYS A 82 -10.68 -18.63 25.19
N THR A 83 -10.00 -17.48 25.22
CA THR A 83 -10.68 -16.17 25.33
C THR A 83 -11.14 -15.66 23.97
N GLY A 84 -11.88 -14.54 23.98
CA GLY A 84 -12.42 -13.88 22.80
C GLY A 84 -11.56 -12.74 22.27
N LEU A 85 -12.22 -11.82 21.57
CA LEU A 85 -11.68 -10.58 21.05
C LEU A 85 -11.49 -9.56 22.19
N THR A 86 -10.35 -8.88 22.19
CA THR A 86 -9.98 -7.88 23.21
C THR A 86 -9.71 -6.52 22.54
N PRO A 87 -9.84 -5.38 23.25
CA PRO A 87 -9.45 -4.07 22.71
C PRO A 87 -8.01 -4.05 22.17
N THR A 88 -7.12 -4.90 22.72
CA THR A 88 -5.72 -5.04 22.27
C THR A 88 -5.57 -5.56 20.84
N ASP A 89 -6.61 -6.19 20.27
CA ASP A 89 -6.64 -6.59 18.87
C ASP A 89 -6.60 -5.38 17.95
N TYR A 90 -7.50 -4.42 18.17
CA TYR A 90 -7.66 -3.26 17.28
C TYR A 90 -6.85 -2.04 17.70
N PHE A 91 -6.42 -1.97 18.96
CA PHE A 91 -5.38 -1.04 19.42
C PHE A 91 -4.13 -1.08 18.54
N ARG A 92 -3.62 -2.30 18.31
CA ARG A 92 -2.40 -2.49 17.51
C ARG A 92 -2.63 -2.30 16.02
N ARG A 93 -3.80 -2.66 15.50
CA ARG A 93 -4.16 -2.42 14.09
C ARG A 93 -4.15 -0.92 13.81
N GLU A 94 -4.78 -0.14 14.67
CA GLU A 94 -4.78 1.32 14.56
C GLU A 94 -3.35 1.89 14.63
N LEU A 95 -2.51 1.40 15.54
CA LEU A 95 -1.11 1.81 15.58
C LEU A 95 -0.37 1.49 14.28
N LEU A 96 -0.43 0.26 13.78
CA LEU A 96 0.31 -0.15 12.58
C LEU A 96 -0.17 0.52 11.29
N GLU A 97 -1.45 0.91 11.22
CA GLU A 97 -2.00 1.69 10.10
C GLU A 97 -1.35 3.11 10.03
N ASN A 98 -0.91 3.64 11.17
CA ASN A 98 -0.44 5.02 11.31
C ASN A 98 1.06 5.16 11.66
N LEU A 99 1.74 4.10 12.12
CA LEU A 99 3.18 4.11 12.42
C LEU A 99 4.04 3.78 11.18
N PRO A 100 5.29 4.30 11.11
CA PRO A 100 6.25 3.99 10.04
C PRO A 100 6.44 2.49 9.82
N GLU A 101 6.73 2.07 8.58
CA GLU A 101 6.73 0.66 8.16
C GLU A 101 7.75 -0.22 8.91
N GLU A 102 8.86 0.38 9.34
CA GLU A 102 9.91 -0.25 10.11
C GLU A 102 9.49 -0.59 11.55
N VAL A 103 8.41 0.03 12.06
CA VAL A 103 7.97 -0.14 13.45
C VAL A 103 7.15 -1.43 13.60
N LYS A 104 7.56 -2.28 14.55
CA LYS A 104 6.81 -3.45 15.01
C LYS A 104 6.09 -3.11 16.32
N VAL A 105 4.93 -3.72 16.53
CA VAL A 105 4.12 -3.51 17.73
C VAL A 105 3.86 -4.83 18.44
N GLY A 106 4.31 -4.93 19.69
CA GLY A 106 4.15 -6.06 20.59
C GLY A 106 3.12 -5.77 21.69
N VAL A 107 2.28 -6.74 22.04
CA VAL A 107 1.48 -6.68 23.29
C VAL A 107 1.70 -7.91 24.15
N ILE A 108 1.67 -7.67 25.45
CA ILE A 108 1.61 -8.67 26.52
C ILE A 108 0.29 -8.47 27.23
N ASN A 109 -0.64 -9.43 27.17
CA ASN A 109 -1.94 -9.32 27.83
C ASN A 109 -2.04 -10.33 28.98
N VAL A 110 -2.17 -9.80 30.21
CA VAL A 110 -2.44 -10.58 31.42
C VAL A 110 -3.71 -10.02 32.05
N SER A 111 -4.84 -10.64 31.74
CA SER A 111 -6.15 -10.23 32.24
C SER A 111 -6.94 -11.43 32.76
N VAL A 112 -7.85 -11.17 33.70
CA VAL A 112 -8.68 -12.18 34.36
C VAL A 112 -10.11 -11.67 34.51
N GLY A 113 -11.08 -12.31 33.85
CA GLY A 113 -12.48 -11.95 33.95
C GLY A 113 -13.05 -12.04 35.36
N GLY A 114 -13.92 -11.09 35.72
CA GLY A 114 -14.63 -11.07 37.00
C GLY A 114 -13.76 -10.86 38.26
N CYS A 115 -12.47 -10.58 38.13
CA CYS A 115 -11.61 -10.24 39.27
C CYS A 115 -11.76 -8.77 39.68
N LYS A 116 -11.36 -8.39 40.90
CA LYS A 116 -11.14 -6.99 41.26
C LYS A 116 -9.70 -6.56 40.94
N ILE A 117 -9.44 -5.25 40.90
CA ILE A 117 -8.09 -4.69 40.68
C ILE A 117 -7.06 -5.17 41.71
N GLU A 118 -7.51 -5.52 42.92
CA GLU A 118 -6.72 -6.08 44.02
C GLU A 118 -5.96 -7.36 43.62
N LEU A 119 -6.43 -8.11 42.62
CA LEU A 119 -5.70 -9.27 42.08
C LEU A 119 -4.33 -8.90 41.50
N PHE A 120 -4.18 -7.65 41.06
CA PHE A 120 -2.92 -7.11 40.53
C PHE A 120 -2.12 -6.33 41.56
N ASP A 121 -2.57 -6.28 42.83
CA ASP A 121 -1.77 -5.71 43.91
C ASP A 121 -0.56 -6.60 44.20
N LYS A 122 0.62 -5.98 44.30
CA LYS A 122 1.87 -6.73 44.44
C LYS A 122 1.98 -7.52 45.75
N ASP A 123 1.49 -6.93 46.84
CA ASP A 123 1.76 -7.40 48.19
C ASP A 123 0.53 -8.07 48.84
N ASN A 124 -0.69 -7.77 48.36
CA ASN A 124 -1.93 -8.16 49.03
C ASN A 124 -2.86 -9.07 48.18
N PHE A 125 -2.47 -9.46 46.96
CA PHE A 125 -3.32 -10.27 46.07
C PHE A 125 -3.74 -11.62 46.68
N GLU A 126 -2.89 -12.26 47.50
CA GLU A 126 -3.16 -13.58 48.09
C GLU A 126 -4.45 -13.59 48.92
N SER A 127 -4.66 -12.54 49.73
CA SER A 127 -5.86 -12.40 50.56
C SER A 127 -7.15 -12.31 49.72
N TYR A 128 -7.05 -11.70 48.53
CA TYR A 128 -8.15 -11.64 47.57
C TYR A 128 -8.37 -13.01 46.90
N VAL A 129 -7.30 -13.71 46.51
CA VAL A 129 -7.38 -15.04 45.89
C VAL A 129 -7.97 -16.07 46.86
N GLU A 130 -7.59 -16.07 48.14
CA GLU A 130 -8.09 -17.00 49.15
C GLU A 130 -9.62 -16.96 49.30
N THR A 131 -10.18 -15.75 49.30
CA THR A 131 -11.62 -15.49 49.46
C THR A 131 -12.41 -15.58 48.16
N SER A 132 -11.73 -15.81 47.03
CA SER A 132 -12.34 -15.86 45.71
C SER A 132 -12.96 -17.22 45.37
N PRO A 133 -13.97 -17.26 44.47
CA PRO A 133 -14.59 -18.50 44.03
C PRO A 133 -13.61 -19.38 43.24
N ASP A 134 -13.86 -20.69 43.21
CA ASP A 134 -12.95 -21.68 42.60
C ASP A 134 -12.71 -21.42 41.11
N TRP A 135 -13.71 -20.93 40.37
CA TRP A 135 -13.55 -20.59 38.96
C TRP A 135 -12.49 -19.51 38.75
N LEU A 136 -12.39 -18.52 39.66
CA LEU A 136 -11.39 -17.45 39.58
C LEU A 136 -10.01 -18.00 39.98
N LYS A 137 -9.94 -18.79 41.05
CA LYS A 137 -8.71 -19.46 41.49
C LYS A 137 -8.10 -20.30 40.36
N ASN A 138 -8.92 -21.02 39.59
CA ASN A 138 -8.47 -21.80 38.44
C ASN A 138 -7.89 -20.92 37.32
N MET A 139 -8.50 -19.78 37.01
CA MET A 139 -7.94 -18.85 36.02
C MET A 139 -6.62 -18.24 36.50
N VAL A 140 -6.54 -17.89 37.78
CA VAL A 140 -5.34 -17.33 38.41
C VAL A 140 -4.18 -18.34 38.46
N ALA A 141 -4.50 -19.63 38.62
CA ALA A 141 -3.51 -20.71 38.60
C ALA A 141 -2.79 -20.85 37.24
N GLU A 142 -3.42 -20.47 36.12
CA GLU A 142 -2.76 -20.44 34.80
C GLU A 142 -1.60 -19.42 34.75
N TYR A 143 -1.65 -18.41 35.62
CA TYR A 143 -0.60 -17.41 35.83
C TYR A 143 0.27 -17.72 37.07
N ASP A 144 0.42 -19.00 37.43
CA ASP A 144 1.15 -19.47 38.62
C ASP A 144 0.66 -18.86 39.94
N GLY A 145 -0.62 -18.47 40.02
CA GLY A 145 -1.19 -17.87 41.22
C GLY A 145 -1.05 -16.35 41.31
N ASN A 146 -0.23 -15.70 40.47
CA ASN A 146 0.08 -14.28 40.58
C ASN A 146 0.12 -13.57 39.21
N PRO A 147 -1.00 -12.99 38.75
CA PRO A 147 -1.09 -12.30 37.47
C PRO A 147 -0.15 -11.07 37.38
N TYR A 148 0.04 -10.32 38.48
CA TYR A 148 0.99 -9.20 38.50
C TYR A 148 2.42 -9.68 38.24
N ALA A 149 2.86 -10.72 38.95
CA ALA A 149 4.19 -11.29 38.77
C ALA A 149 4.38 -11.84 37.35
N ARG A 150 3.35 -12.48 36.77
CA ARG A 150 3.38 -12.94 35.38
C ARG A 150 3.54 -11.78 34.39
N LEU A 151 2.81 -10.69 34.57
CA LEU A 151 2.96 -9.51 33.71
C LEU A 151 4.39 -8.93 33.78
N VAL A 152 4.95 -8.83 34.98
CA VAL A 152 6.34 -8.36 35.20
C VAL A 152 7.36 -9.34 34.60
N GLU A 153 7.15 -10.65 34.73
CA GLU A 153 8.00 -11.70 34.14
C GLU A 153 8.08 -11.53 32.62
N MET A 154 6.94 -11.45 31.96
CA MET A 154 6.85 -11.31 30.50
C MET A 154 7.40 -9.95 30.04
N ALA A 155 7.11 -8.86 30.75
CA ALA A 155 7.63 -7.54 30.43
C ALA A 155 9.17 -7.48 30.49
N LYS A 156 9.80 -8.14 31.46
CA LYS A 156 11.27 -8.23 31.56
C LYS A 156 11.89 -9.06 30.44
N LEU A 157 11.19 -10.09 29.95
CA LEU A 157 11.63 -10.83 28.77
C LEU A 157 11.54 -9.94 27.53
N ALA A 158 10.42 -9.26 27.36
CA ALA A 158 10.13 -8.39 26.23
C ALA A 158 11.08 -7.18 26.13
N GLN A 159 11.55 -6.64 27.27
CA GLN A 159 12.58 -5.59 27.33
C GLN A 159 13.94 -6.05 26.76
N LYS A 160 14.16 -7.34 26.47
CA LYS A 160 15.37 -7.78 25.75
C LYS A 160 15.26 -7.56 24.24
N ASP A 161 14.02 -7.48 23.73
CA ASP A 161 13.74 -7.40 22.31
C ASP A 161 13.38 -5.98 21.88
N GLY A 162 12.64 -5.22 22.70
CA GLY A 162 12.16 -3.88 22.34
C GLY A 162 11.86 -2.98 23.54
N VAL A 163 11.15 -1.88 23.28
CA VAL A 163 10.93 -0.77 24.24
C VAL A 163 9.47 -0.72 24.67
N ILE A 164 9.22 -0.72 25.98
CA ILE A 164 7.88 -0.55 26.54
C ILE A 164 7.45 0.92 26.37
N LYS A 165 6.40 1.16 25.58
CA LYS A 165 5.89 2.51 25.25
C LYS A 165 4.60 2.87 25.97
N GLY A 166 3.90 1.92 26.59
CA GLY A 166 2.66 2.24 27.30
C GLY A 166 2.02 1.07 28.02
N ILE A 167 1.05 1.39 28.88
CA ILE A 167 0.27 0.44 29.67
C ILE A 167 -1.21 0.65 29.34
N LEU A 168 -1.92 -0.44 29.04
CA LEU A 168 -3.35 -0.47 28.74
C LEU A 168 -4.06 -1.16 29.91
N LEU A 169 -5.07 -0.48 30.44
CA LEU A 169 -5.95 -0.99 31.46
C LEU A 169 -7.38 -0.98 30.94
N HIS A 170 -8.12 -2.07 31.16
CA HIS A 170 -9.57 -2.02 31.05
C HIS A 170 -10.20 -2.51 32.33
N GLN A 171 -11.05 -1.66 32.90
CA GLN A 171 -11.81 -2.00 34.08
C GLN A 171 -12.88 -3.06 33.75
N GLY A 172 -13.30 -3.86 34.73
CA GLY A 172 -14.48 -4.72 34.63
C GLY A 172 -15.49 -4.43 35.73
N GLU A 173 -16.43 -5.34 35.90
CA GLU A 173 -17.65 -5.15 36.68
C GLU A 173 -17.39 -5.16 38.19
N SER A 174 -16.34 -5.86 38.64
CA SER A 174 -16.18 -6.24 40.05
C SER A 174 -15.78 -5.11 41.00
N ASN A 175 -15.34 -3.95 40.49
CA ASN A 175 -15.11 -2.73 41.27
C ASN A 175 -16.14 -1.63 41.01
N THR A 176 -17.29 -1.95 40.39
CA THR A 176 -18.34 -0.94 40.10
C THR A 176 -18.72 -0.16 41.36
N GLY A 177 -18.59 1.17 41.31
CA GLY A 177 -18.89 2.08 42.42
C GLY A 177 -17.77 2.25 43.46
N ASP A 178 -16.62 1.60 43.30
CA ASP A 178 -15.50 1.73 44.23
C ASP A 178 -14.74 3.05 44.03
N SER A 179 -15.05 4.06 44.84
CA SER A 179 -14.39 5.37 44.80
C SER A 179 -12.88 5.35 45.07
N LEU A 180 -12.34 4.28 45.68
CA LEU A 180 -10.90 4.13 45.92
C LEU A 180 -10.16 3.45 44.76
N TRP A 181 -10.88 3.02 43.73
CA TRP A 181 -10.31 2.34 42.57
C TRP A 181 -9.15 3.11 41.91
N PRO A 182 -9.21 4.45 41.68
CA PRO A 182 -8.09 5.17 41.10
C PRO A 182 -6.79 5.04 41.91
N GLN A 183 -6.89 5.04 43.24
CA GLN A 183 -5.73 4.87 44.13
C GLN A 183 -5.17 3.45 44.10
N LYS A 184 -6.04 2.44 43.97
CA LYS A 184 -5.62 1.04 43.81
C LYS A 184 -4.88 0.84 42.49
N VAL A 185 -5.41 1.39 41.39
CA VAL A 185 -4.74 1.39 40.08
C VAL A 185 -3.38 2.09 40.15
N LYS A 186 -3.30 3.22 40.85
CA LYS A 186 -2.04 3.93 41.10
C LYS A 186 -1.00 3.02 41.77
N GLY A 187 -1.40 2.26 42.78
CA GLY A 187 -0.52 1.30 43.45
C GLY A 187 0.07 0.26 42.48
N VAL A 188 -0.77 -0.31 41.61
CA VAL A 188 -0.32 -1.26 40.57
C VAL A 188 0.61 -0.58 39.56
N TYR A 189 0.26 0.61 39.08
CA TYR A 189 1.06 1.39 38.13
C TYR A 189 2.44 1.76 38.71
N ASP A 190 2.50 2.32 39.91
CA ASP A 190 3.75 2.70 40.58
C ASP A 190 4.68 1.48 40.74
N ASN A 191 4.11 0.33 41.09
CA ASN A 191 4.85 -0.92 41.19
C ASN A 191 5.38 -1.40 39.83
N LEU A 192 4.59 -1.34 38.76
CA LEU A 192 5.05 -1.67 37.40
C LEU A 192 6.19 -0.75 36.95
N ILE A 193 6.04 0.56 37.13
CA ILE A 193 7.08 1.55 36.80
C ILE A 193 8.38 1.23 37.54
N LYS A 194 8.30 0.93 38.84
CA LYS A 194 9.45 0.58 39.69
C LYS A 194 10.09 -0.74 39.29
N ASP A 195 9.31 -1.82 39.18
CA ASP A 195 9.81 -3.18 38.98
C ASP A 195 10.38 -3.41 37.57
N LEU A 196 9.91 -2.63 36.59
CA LEU A 196 10.37 -2.65 35.21
C LEU A 196 11.35 -1.51 34.88
N LYS A 197 11.67 -0.66 35.85
CA LYS A 197 12.58 0.50 35.72
C LYS A 197 12.18 1.44 34.56
N LEU A 198 10.89 1.75 34.47
CA LEU A 198 10.34 2.59 33.42
C LEU A 198 10.38 4.07 33.83
N ASP A 199 10.39 4.96 32.83
CA ASP A 199 10.22 6.40 33.06
C ASP A 199 8.73 6.74 33.05
N PRO A 200 8.13 7.17 34.19
CA PRO A 200 6.71 7.46 34.27
C PRO A 200 6.27 8.64 33.40
N LYS A 201 7.20 9.44 32.85
CA LYS A 201 6.88 10.49 31.86
C LYS A 201 6.80 9.97 30.43
N LYS A 202 7.41 8.82 30.15
CA LYS A 202 7.47 8.22 28.80
C LYS A 202 6.53 7.05 28.60
N VAL A 203 6.00 6.48 29.69
CA VAL A 203 5.11 5.31 29.65
C VAL A 203 3.74 5.71 30.21
N PRO A 204 2.81 6.19 29.37
CA PRO A 204 1.46 6.53 29.81
C PRO A 204 0.64 5.29 30.15
N LEU A 205 -0.34 5.48 31.04
CA LEU A 205 -1.40 4.50 31.29
C LEU A 205 -2.70 4.95 30.59
N ILE A 206 -3.27 4.11 29.74
CA ILE A 206 -4.55 4.38 29.09
C ILE A 206 -5.59 3.42 29.67
N ALA A 207 -6.66 3.97 30.25
CA ALA A 207 -7.78 3.23 30.82
C ALA A 207 -9.04 3.36 29.95
N GLY A 208 -9.79 2.27 29.80
CA GLY A 208 -11.06 2.27 29.05
C GLY A 208 -12.27 2.27 29.95
N GLU A 209 -13.31 2.97 29.53
CA GLU A 209 -14.63 2.96 30.17
C GLU A 209 -15.36 1.62 29.98
N LEU A 210 -16.22 1.27 30.94
CA LEU A 210 -17.18 0.17 30.81
C LEU A 210 -18.28 0.54 29.82
N VAL A 211 -19.11 -0.43 29.42
CA VAL A 211 -20.29 -0.20 28.58
C VAL A 211 -21.06 1.04 29.06
N SER A 212 -21.32 1.98 28.14
CA SER A 212 -21.90 3.27 28.49
C SER A 212 -23.37 3.15 28.87
N GLU A 213 -23.91 4.18 29.52
CA GLU A 213 -25.33 4.23 29.88
C GLU A 213 -26.22 4.24 28.63
N GLU A 214 -25.78 4.91 27.56
CA GLU A 214 -26.49 4.97 26.27
C GLU A 214 -26.58 3.60 25.58
N GLN A 215 -25.60 2.72 25.81
CA GLN A 215 -25.61 1.33 25.34
C GLN A 215 -26.24 0.36 26.35
N GLY A 216 -26.88 0.88 27.40
CA GLY A 216 -27.58 0.11 28.43
C GLY A 216 -26.65 -0.57 29.43
N GLY A 217 -25.42 -0.08 29.62
CA GLY A 217 -24.40 -0.71 30.45
C GLY A 217 -24.78 -0.81 31.94
N ALA A 218 -24.78 -2.04 32.47
CA ALA A 218 -25.17 -2.29 33.87
C ALA A 218 -24.16 -1.73 34.89
N CYS A 219 -22.93 -1.48 34.46
CA CYS A 219 -21.86 -0.92 35.29
C CYS A 219 -21.47 0.51 34.88
N ALA A 220 -22.30 1.21 34.09
CA ALA A 220 -22.00 2.56 33.58
C ALA A 220 -21.70 3.58 34.70
N SER A 221 -22.23 3.37 35.91
CA SER A 221 -21.94 4.19 37.10
C SER A 221 -20.47 4.20 37.52
N MET A 222 -19.65 3.27 37.03
CA MET A 222 -18.20 3.26 37.24
C MET A 222 -17.46 4.28 36.35
N ASN A 223 -18.02 4.65 35.19
CA ASN A 223 -17.33 5.52 34.22
C ASN A 223 -16.95 6.90 34.80
N PRO A 224 -17.80 7.58 35.60
CA PRO A 224 -17.40 8.79 36.31
C PRO A 224 -16.20 8.61 37.24
N ILE A 225 -16.04 7.43 37.87
CA ILE A 225 -14.88 7.13 38.73
C ILE A 225 -13.64 6.85 37.89
N ILE A 226 -13.76 6.15 36.76
CA ILE A 226 -12.63 5.91 35.85
C ILE A 226 -12.07 7.26 35.35
N ARG A 227 -12.93 8.23 35.06
CA ARG A 227 -12.56 9.59 34.61
C ARG A 227 -11.72 10.38 35.61
N THR A 228 -11.70 10.03 36.90
CA THR A 228 -10.85 10.70 37.90
C THR A 228 -9.45 10.11 37.99
N LEU A 229 -9.14 9.04 37.24
CA LEU A 229 -7.80 8.43 37.23
C LEU A 229 -6.66 9.42 36.91
N PRO A 230 -6.81 10.37 35.96
CA PRO A 230 -5.79 11.39 35.67
C PRO A 230 -5.48 12.31 36.86
N GLU A 231 -6.38 12.44 37.83
CA GLU A 231 -6.15 13.25 39.04
C GLU A 231 -5.09 12.61 39.97
N VAL A 232 -4.92 11.29 39.92
CA VAL A 232 -4.01 10.53 40.80
C VAL A 232 -2.79 9.96 40.06
N ILE A 233 -2.90 9.76 38.74
CA ILE A 233 -1.79 9.41 37.83
C ILE A 233 -1.76 10.46 36.71
N PRO A 234 -0.93 11.52 36.81
CA PRO A 234 -0.94 12.61 35.84
C PRO A 234 -0.62 12.20 34.40
N ASN A 235 0.14 11.11 34.20
CA ASN A 235 0.41 10.54 32.87
C ASN A 235 -0.56 9.39 32.55
N SER A 236 -1.85 9.59 32.84
CA SER A 236 -2.91 8.64 32.48
C SER A 236 -4.05 9.31 31.72
N TYR A 237 -4.71 8.51 30.89
CA TYR A 237 -5.73 8.96 29.94
C TYR A 237 -6.91 7.99 29.94
N VAL A 238 -8.10 8.51 29.64
CA VAL A 238 -9.34 7.72 29.64
C VAL A 238 -9.94 7.68 28.25
N VAL A 239 -10.26 6.46 27.79
CA VAL A 239 -10.86 6.18 26.50
C VAL A 239 -12.36 5.95 26.69
N SER A 240 -13.16 6.77 25.99
CA SER A 240 -14.62 6.71 26.06
C SER A 240 -15.22 5.47 25.40
N SER A 241 -16.34 5.00 25.94
CA SER A 241 -17.16 3.89 25.41
C SER A 241 -18.54 4.29 24.85
N GLU A 242 -18.85 5.59 24.74
CA GLU A 242 -20.19 6.18 24.49
C GLU A 242 -21.03 5.53 23.35
N ASP A 243 -20.40 4.99 22.32
CA ASP A 243 -21.03 4.36 21.15
C ASP A 243 -20.46 2.98 20.81
N CYS A 244 -19.80 2.34 21.77
CA CYS A 244 -19.27 0.98 21.63
C CYS A 244 -20.41 -0.02 21.93
N GLU A 245 -20.88 -0.70 20.89
CA GLU A 245 -22.00 -1.65 20.97
C GLU A 245 -21.78 -2.71 22.07
N ALA A 246 -22.82 -2.90 22.90
CA ALA A 246 -22.88 -3.90 23.96
C ALA A 246 -23.55 -5.19 23.49
N ILE A 247 -23.35 -6.30 24.21
CA ILE A 247 -24.18 -7.51 24.06
C ILE A 247 -25.30 -7.54 25.11
N GLU A 248 -26.21 -8.52 25.00
CA GLU A 248 -27.41 -8.65 25.84
C GLU A 248 -27.15 -8.77 27.34
N ASP A 249 -25.92 -9.09 27.77
CA ASP A 249 -25.60 -9.13 29.20
C ASP A 249 -25.36 -7.75 29.81
N HIS A 250 -25.24 -6.70 28.99
CA HIS A 250 -25.01 -5.32 29.40
C HIS A 250 -23.70 -5.06 30.17
N LEU A 251 -22.77 -6.02 30.15
CA LEU A 251 -21.46 -5.95 30.82
C LEU A 251 -20.32 -5.94 29.80
N HIS A 252 -20.49 -6.68 28.70
CA HIS A 252 -19.46 -6.84 27.69
C HIS A 252 -19.81 -6.14 26.37
N PHE A 253 -18.76 -5.75 25.65
CA PHE A 253 -18.90 -5.24 24.30
C PHE A 253 -19.17 -6.37 23.30
N SER A 254 -19.89 -6.04 22.23
CA SER A 254 -19.94 -6.89 21.04
C SER A 254 -18.57 -6.94 20.36
N ALA A 255 -18.39 -7.83 19.38
CA ALA A 255 -17.18 -7.81 18.57
C ALA A 255 -17.00 -6.44 17.89
N ALA A 256 -18.07 -5.77 17.42
CA ALA A 256 -17.97 -4.43 16.84
C ALA A 256 -17.61 -3.37 17.91
N GLY A 257 -18.15 -3.48 19.12
CA GLY A 257 -17.77 -2.63 20.25
C GLY A 257 -16.28 -2.73 20.60
N TYR A 258 -15.73 -3.95 20.72
CA TYR A 258 -14.30 -4.17 20.97
C TYR A 258 -13.40 -3.58 19.88
N ARG A 259 -13.79 -3.67 18.61
CA ARG A 259 -13.05 -3.06 17.49
C ARG A 259 -12.97 -1.55 17.64
N LYS A 260 -14.13 -0.92 17.87
CA LYS A 260 -14.23 0.53 18.00
C LYS A 260 -13.43 1.01 19.22
N LEU A 261 -13.60 0.35 20.36
CA LEU A 261 -12.89 0.70 21.58
C LEU A 261 -11.38 0.52 21.41
N GLY A 262 -10.94 -0.60 20.84
CA GLY A 262 -9.53 -0.85 20.52
C GLY A 262 -8.93 0.25 19.64
N ARG A 263 -9.62 0.67 18.58
CA ARG A 263 -9.15 1.80 17.74
C ARG A 263 -9.02 3.10 18.53
N ARG A 264 -9.91 3.38 19.50
CA ARG A 264 -9.78 4.56 20.36
C ARG A 264 -8.58 4.50 21.30
N TYR A 265 -8.27 3.35 21.89
CA TYR A 265 -7.01 3.16 22.60
C TYR A 265 -5.81 3.44 21.68
N GLY A 266 -5.88 2.98 20.42
CA GLY A 266 -4.82 3.14 19.44
C GLY A 266 -4.59 4.61 19.10
N GLN A 267 -5.67 5.33 18.80
CA GLN A 267 -5.63 6.76 18.52
C GLN A 267 -5.09 7.57 19.70
N GLN A 268 -5.55 7.29 20.92
CA GLN A 268 -5.05 7.97 22.12
C GLN A 268 -3.54 7.75 22.29
N MET A 269 -3.03 6.55 21.99
CA MET A 269 -1.59 6.28 22.03
C MET A 269 -0.82 6.98 20.91
N LEU A 270 -1.37 6.99 19.69
CA LEU A 270 -0.78 7.72 18.56
C LEU A 270 -0.62 9.21 18.89
N ASP A 271 -1.65 9.83 19.47
CA ASP A 271 -1.60 11.24 19.89
C ASP A 271 -0.47 11.48 20.92
N LEU A 272 -0.29 10.56 21.87
CA LEU A 272 0.77 10.64 22.90
C LEU A 272 2.17 10.40 22.34
N LEU A 273 2.28 9.63 21.26
CA LEU A 273 3.53 9.40 20.54
C LEU A 273 3.85 10.54 19.55
N GLY A 274 2.95 11.51 19.39
CA GLY A 274 3.11 12.62 18.45
C GLY A 274 2.71 12.28 17.01
N TYR A 275 1.93 11.23 16.80
CA TYR A 275 1.32 10.84 15.52
C TYR A 275 -0.16 11.25 15.52
N PRO A 276 -0.50 12.51 15.24
CA PRO A 276 -1.90 12.93 15.22
C PRO A 276 -2.69 12.12 14.19
N LYS A 277 -3.99 11.94 14.44
CA LYS A 277 -4.93 11.36 13.46
C LYS A 277 -4.69 11.99 12.08
N LEU A 278 -4.42 11.15 11.09
CA LEU A 278 -4.26 11.62 9.71
C LEU A 278 -5.58 12.20 9.22
N VAL A 279 -5.66 13.53 9.17
CA VAL A 279 -6.77 14.25 8.54
C VAL A 279 -6.63 14.05 7.03
N ARG A 280 -7.64 13.42 6.41
CA ARG A 280 -7.67 13.16 4.95
C ARG A 280 -8.66 14.04 4.21
N GLU A 281 -9.52 14.76 4.92
CA GLU A 281 -10.50 15.69 4.34
C GLU A 281 -10.80 16.78 5.36
N ALA A 282 -11.13 17.98 4.89
CA ALA A 282 -11.63 19.03 5.76
C ALA A 282 -12.94 18.61 6.45
N PRO A 283 -13.08 18.80 7.78
CA PRO A 283 -14.30 18.47 8.49
C PRO A 283 -15.46 19.35 8.03
N LYS A 284 -16.70 18.88 8.16
CA LYS A 284 -17.87 19.72 7.89
C LYS A 284 -17.82 21.00 8.72
N GLY A 285 -18.06 22.14 8.06
CA GLY A 285 -18.06 23.46 8.70
C GLY A 285 -16.69 24.13 8.83
N PHE A 286 -15.62 23.54 8.28
CA PHE A 286 -14.27 24.15 8.31
C PHE A 286 -14.20 25.55 7.68
N ASP A 287 -15.11 25.83 6.75
CA ASP A 287 -15.24 27.06 5.98
C ASP A 287 -16.43 27.92 6.41
N VAL A 288 -16.98 27.65 7.60
CA VAL A 288 -18.06 28.43 8.22
C VAL A 288 -17.47 29.36 9.28
N GLU A 289 -17.88 30.63 9.24
CA GLU A 289 -17.44 31.66 10.18
C GLU A 289 -17.89 31.33 11.61
N GLN A 290 -16.98 31.49 12.58
CA GLN A 290 -17.25 31.31 14.00
C GLN A 290 -17.15 32.65 14.72
N GLU A 291 -18.24 33.16 15.29
CA GLU A 291 -18.24 34.50 15.90
C GLU A 291 -17.39 34.61 17.19
N ASN A 292 -17.09 33.48 17.84
CA ASN A 292 -16.46 33.44 19.16
C ASN A 292 -14.95 33.16 19.12
N ILE A 293 -14.29 33.36 17.98
CA ILE A 293 -12.84 33.18 17.83
C ILE A 293 -12.15 34.50 17.43
N PRO A 294 -10.85 34.66 17.70
CA PRO A 294 -10.09 35.77 17.14
C PRO A 294 -10.06 35.72 15.62
N HIS A 295 -10.29 36.85 14.98
CA HIS A 295 -10.29 36.98 13.53
C HIS A 295 -9.08 37.75 13.02
N GLY A 296 -8.54 37.31 11.88
CA GLY A 296 -7.53 38.03 11.14
C GLY A 296 -8.11 39.27 10.45
N LYS A 297 -7.25 39.95 9.70
CA LYS A 297 -7.62 41.17 8.97
C LYS A 297 -7.23 41.06 7.51
N MET A 298 -8.15 41.46 6.64
CA MET A 298 -7.93 41.57 5.20
C MET A 298 -7.72 43.03 4.80
N ASP A 299 -6.64 43.33 4.08
CA ASP A 299 -6.37 44.66 3.53
C ASP A 299 -6.08 44.56 2.02
N THR A 300 -6.50 45.56 1.25
CA THR A 300 -6.07 45.71 -0.15
C THR A 300 -4.83 46.58 -0.22
N ILE A 301 -3.79 46.10 -0.89
CA ILE A 301 -2.56 46.86 -1.15
C ILE A 301 -2.41 47.19 -2.63
N GLN A 302 -1.58 48.20 -2.90
CA GLN A 302 -1.13 48.56 -4.22
C GLN A 302 0.40 48.67 -4.23
N TYR A 303 1.05 48.12 -5.26
CA TYR A 303 2.50 48.14 -5.44
C TYR A 303 2.85 48.54 -6.87
N ALA A 304 4.00 49.22 -7.04
CA ALA A 304 4.52 49.54 -8.36
C ALA A 304 5.19 48.29 -8.95
N SER A 305 4.73 47.87 -10.13
CA SER A 305 5.36 46.79 -10.90
C SER A 305 6.28 47.39 -11.96
N ASN A 306 7.58 47.19 -11.81
CA ASN A 306 8.53 47.54 -12.87
C ASN A 306 8.43 46.55 -14.03
N THR A 307 8.01 45.31 -13.76
CA THR A 307 7.82 44.27 -14.77
C THR A 307 6.83 44.69 -15.86
N VAL A 308 5.71 45.35 -15.49
CA VAL A 308 4.68 45.77 -16.46
C VAL A 308 4.44 47.28 -16.52
N GLY A 309 5.20 48.06 -15.75
CA GLY A 309 5.18 49.52 -15.80
C GLY A 309 3.88 50.15 -15.30
N THR A 310 3.15 49.49 -14.40
CA THR A 310 1.91 50.01 -13.81
C THR A 310 1.80 49.62 -12.33
N ASN A 311 0.88 50.27 -11.61
CA ASN A 311 0.57 49.89 -10.24
C ASN A 311 -0.43 48.74 -10.21
N ARG A 312 -0.08 47.66 -9.52
CA ARG A 312 -0.88 46.44 -9.41
C ARG A 312 -1.44 46.25 -8.01
N LYS A 313 -2.47 45.41 -7.87
CA LYS A 313 -3.18 45.17 -6.60
C LYS A 313 -2.99 43.75 -6.09
N ALA A 314 -3.02 43.61 -4.78
CA ALA A 314 -3.10 42.34 -4.07
C ALA A 314 -3.94 42.51 -2.80
N LEU A 315 -4.57 41.44 -2.32
CA LEU A 315 -5.05 41.37 -0.95
C LEU A 315 -3.93 40.83 -0.04
N VAL A 316 -3.87 41.32 1.18
CA VAL A 316 -3.02 40.78 2.26
C VAL A 316 -3.90 40.47 3.45
N TYR A 317 -3.89 39.21 3.85
CA TYR A 317 -4.45 38.75 5.11
C TYR A 317 -3.35 38.68 6.18
N THR A 318 -3.63 39.27 7.34
CA THR A 318 -2.81 39.15 8.55
C THR A 318 -3.54 38.30 9.58
N PRO A 319 -2.87 37.33 10.23
CA PRO A 319 -3.51 36.39 11.15
C PRO A 319 -3.99 37.10 12.44
N PRO A 320 -4.91 36.48 13.21
CA PRO A 320 -5.28 37.00 14.52
C PRO A 320 -4.06 37.23 15.41
N GLY A 321 -4.04 38.34 16.13
CA GLY A 321 -2.90 38.72 16.98
C GLY A 321 -1.67 39.23 16.22
N TYR A 322 -1.80 39.55 14.93
CA TYR A 322 -0.72 40.13 14.13
C TYR A 322 -0.03 41.32 14.83
N SER A 323 1.30 41.25 14.91
CA SER A 323 2.14 42.25 15.56
C SER A 323 3.31 42.65 14.67
N LYS A 324 3.66 43.94 14.67
CA LYS A 324 4.85 44.44 13.97
C LYS A 324 6.18 43.97 14.60
N GLY A 325 6.15 43.43 15.82
CA GLY A 325 7.32 42.92 16.53
C GLY A 325 7.71 41.49 16.14
N GLU A 326 6.79 40.72 15.54
CA GLU A 326 6.97 39.32 15.18
C GLU A 326 7.16 39.17 13.67
N LYS A 327 7.97 38.19 13.24
CA LYS A 327 8.15 37.89 11.81
C LYS A 327 7.36 36.66 11.39
N TYR A 328 6.58 36.79 10.33
CA TYR A 328 5.68 35.74 9.85
C TYR A 328 6.19 35.08 8.55
N PRO A 329 5.92 33.78 8.34
CA PRO A 329 6.02 33.18 7.01
C PRO A 329 4.92 33.72 6.08
N VAL A 330 5.08 33.53 4.77
CA VAL A 330 4.19 34.10 3.74
C VAL A 330 3.72 33.03 2.76
N LEU A 331 2.40 32.90 2.60
CA LEU A 331 1.76 32.15 1.53
C LEU A 331 1.30 33.11 0.42
N TYR A 332 1.77 32.89 -0.80
CA TYR A 332 1.25 33.55 -1.99
C TYR A 332 0.18 32.64 -2.62
N LEU A 333 -1.05 33.13 -2.73
CA LEU A 333 -2.22 32.35 -3.12
C LEU A 333 -2.82 32.87 -4.44
N LEU A 334 -2.66 32.12 -5.52
CA LEU A 334 -2.93 32.54 -6.90
C LEU A 334 -4.31 32.10 -7.38
N HIS A 335 -4.93 32.97 -8.17
CA HIS A 335 -6.30 32.81 -8.68
C HIS A 335 -6.36 32.17 -10.07
N GLY A 336 -7.55 31.78 -10.54
CA GLY A 336 -7.79 31.15 -11.83
C GLY A 336 -7.96 32.13 -13.00
N ILE A 337 -8.08 31.61 -14.22
CA ILE A 337 -8.07 32.41 -15.45
C ILE A 337 -9.18 33.49 -15.51
N GLY A 338 -10.33 33.25 -14.87
CA GLY A 338 -11.48 34.14 -14.87
C GLY A 338 -11.48 35.20 -13.77
N GLY A 339 -10.59 35.08 -12.78
CA GLY A 339 -10.59 35.92 -11.60
C GLY A 339 -9.59 37.08 -11.61
N ASP A 340 -9.39 37.59 -10.40
CA ASP A 340 -8.41 38.60 -10.00
C ASP A 340 -8.01 38.37 -8.52
N HIS A 341 -7.30 39.33 -7.92
CA HIS A 341 -6.92 39.32 -6.49
C HIS A 341 -8.09 39.11 -5.48
N LEU A 342 -9.36 39.22 -5.89
CA LEU A 342 -10.53 39.02 -5.03
C LEU A 342 -11.19 37.65 -5.19
N GLU A 343 -10.77 36.83 -6.16
CA GLU A 343 -11.46 35.56 -6.48
C GLU A 343 -11.47 34.58 -5.30
N TRP A 344 -10.33 34.42 -4.61
CA TRP A 344 -10.24 33.61 -3.41
C TRP A 344 -11.12 34.14 -2.28
N LEU A 345 -11.14 35.46 -2.03
CA LEU A 345 -11.99 36.06 -1.01
C LEU A 345 -13.49 35.81 -1.28
N LYS A 346 -13.92 35.93 -2.54
CA LYS A 346 -15.35 35.82 -2.90
C LYS A 346 -15.86 34.39 -3.01
N GLY A 347 -15.00 33.44 -3.41
CA GLY A 347 -15.41 32.05 -3.62
C GLY A 347 -14.89 31.06 -2.58
N GLY A 348 -13.73 31.37 -1.98
CA GLY A 348 -12.98 30.47 -1.10
C GLY A 348 -13.00 30.84 0.38
N HIS A 349 -13.19 32.13 0.73
CA HIS A 349 -13.13 32.62 2.11
C HIS A 349 -11.90 32.12 2.90
N PRO A 350 -10.67 32.30 2.38
CA PRO A 350 -9.45 31.83 3.04
C PRO A 350 -9.30 32.37 4.47
N GLU A 351 -9.78 33.58 4.74
CA GLU A 351 -9.79 34.18 6.08
C GLU A 351 -10.54 33.32 7.10
N VAL A 352 -11.72 32.80 6.74
CA VAL A 352 -12.53 31.95 7.62
C VAL A 352 -11.84 30.61 7.88
N ILE A 353 -11.32 29.99 6.81
CA ILE A 353 -10.61 28.71 6.88
C ILE A 353 -9.39 28.84 7.81
N LEU A 354 -8.62 29.92 7.66
CA LEU A 354 -7.40 30.15 8.43
C LEU A 354 -7.70 30.53 9.88
N ASP A 355 -8.69 31.39 10.14
CA ASP A 355 -9.12 31.75 11.50
C ASP A 355 -9.52 30.49 12.30
N ASN A 356 -10.33 29.62 11.69
CA ASN A 356 -10.73 28.34 12.28
C ASN A 356 -9.53 27.42 12.57
N LEU A 357 -8.57 27.35 11.64
CA LEU A 357 -7.33 26.57 11.85
C LEU A 357 -6.49 27.15 13.00
N TYR A 358 -6.42 28.48 13.13
CA TYR A 358 -5.67 29.13 14.20
C TYR A 358 -6.32 28.98 15.57
N SER A 359 -7.65 29.08 15.67
CA SER A 359 -8.35 28.85 16.94
C SER A 359 -8.13 27.44 17.48
N ASN A 360 -7.92 26.48 16.57
CA ASN A 360 -7.67 25.08 16.89
C ASN A 360 -6.17 24.73 16.98
N ASN A 361 -5.27 25.70 16.80
CA ASN A 361 -3.82 25.50 16.78
C ASN A 361 -3.34 24.46 15.74
N GLU A 362 -3.98 24.44 14.57
CA GLU A 362 -3.72 23.44 13.51
C GLU A 362 -2.86 23.95 12.35
N ALA A 363 -2.67 25.27 12.24
CA ALA A 363 -1.83 25.92 11.23
C ALA A 363 -0.88 26.94 11.86
N GLU A 364 0.30 27.13 11.24
CA GLU A 364 1.26 28.15 11.64
C GLU A 364 0.71 29.55 11.27
N PRO A 365 0.68 30.53 12.19
CA PRO A 365 0.26 31.90 11.87
C PRO A 365 1.10 32.48 10.73
N MET A 366 0.45 32.89 9.64
CA MET A 366 1.12 33.32 8.41
C MET A 366 0.44 34.52 7.76
N LEU A 367 1.19 35.29 6.97
CA LEU A 367 0.59 36.24 6.02
C LEU A 367 0.13 35.50 4.78
N VAL A 368 -1.05 35.85 4.25
CA VAL A 368 -1.52 35.34 2.95
C VAL A 368 -1.67 36.48 1.97
N VAL A 369 -0.94 36.43 0.87
CA VAL A 369 -0.94 37.44 -0.19
C VAL A 369 -1.66 36.87 -1.40
N MET A 370 -2.76 37.50 -1.81
CA MET A 370 -3.55 37.10 -2.98
C MET A 370 -3.42 38.16 -4.07
N PRO A 371 -2.42 38.05 -4.97
CA PRO A 371 -2.20 39.01 -6.04
C PRO A 371 -3.14 38.76 -7.24
N ASN A 372 -3.27 39.75 -8.12
CA ASN A 372 -3.73 39.47 -9.48
C ASN A 372 -2.59 38.72 -10.21
N GLY A 373 -2.85 37.50 -10.67
CA GLY A 373 -1.89 36.64 -11.36
C GLY A 373 -1.68 37.02 -12.82
N ARG A 374 -2.44 37.97 -13.37
CA ARG A 374 -2.32 38.45 -14.76
C ARG A 374 -1.47 39.72 -14.82
N ALA A 375 -0.16 39.59 -15.07
CA ALA A 375 0.75 40.73 -15.14
C ALA A 375 0.73 41.38 -16.53
N MET A 376 -0.04 42.45 -16.66
CA MET A 376 -0.09 43.33 -17.83
C MET A 376 -0.64 44.71 -17.44
N GLN A 377 -0.61 45.69 -18.37
CA GLN A 377 -1.09 47.05 -18.07
C GLN A 377 -2.59 47.11 -17.74
N ASP A 378 -3.43 46.41 -18.51
CA ASP A 378 -4.87 46.23 -18.20
C ASP A 378 -5.10 44.79 -17.75
N ASP A 379 -4.97 44.56 -16.44
CA ASP A 379 -5.04 43.23 -15.83
C ASP A 379 -6.47 42.77 -15.50
N ARG A 380 -7.49 43.52 -15.93
CA ARG A 380 -8.91 43.20 -15.68
C ARG A 380 -9.37 41.97 -16.49
N ALA A 381 -10.24 41.16 -15.88
CA ALA A 381 -10.84 39.99 -16.51
C ALA A 381 -12.02 40.37 -17.44
N VAL A 382 -11.75 41.18 -18.48
CA VAL A 382 -12.75 41.65 -19.45
C VAL A 382 -12.49 41.09 -20.84
N GLY A 383 -13.50 41.03 -21.72
CA GLY A 383 -13.35 40.52 -23.09
C GLY A 383 -13.00 39.03 -23.18
N ASN A 384 -12.29 38.60 -24.23
CA ASN A 384 -11.81 37.23 -24.33
C ASN A 384 -10.63 37.03 -23.36
N ILE A 385 -10.87 36.34 -22.23
CA ILE A 385 -9.85 36.04 -21.22
C ILE A 385 -8.84 34.97 -21.67
N MET A 386 -9.16 34.22 -22.74
CA MET A 386 -8.30 33.19 -23.34
C MET A 386 -7.43 33.74 -24.48
N ALA A 387 -7.41 35.06 -24.71
CA ALA A 387 -6.56 35.68 -25.71
C ALA A 387 -5.07 35.46 -25.37
N SER A 388 -4.22 35.34 -26.40
CA SER A 388 -2.82 34.93 -26.24
C SER A 388 -2.02 35.86 -25.32
N ASP A 389 -2.23 37.17 -25.46
CA ASP A 389 -1.62 38.22 -24.63
C ASP A 389 -2.03 38.11 -23.15
N LYS A 390 -3.30 37.79 -22.87
CA LYS A 390 -3.79 37.60 -21.50
C LYS A 390 -3.31 36.31 -20.87
N VAL A 391 -3.18 35.25 -21.65
CA VAL A 391 -2.60 33.98 -21.19
C VAL A 391 -1.10 34.16 -20.90
N GLU A 392 -0.38 34.87 -21.77
CA GLU A 392 1.04 35.22 -21.59
C GLU A 392 1.26 36.13 -20.37
N ALA A 393 0.31 37.02 -20.06
CA ALA A 393 0.37 37.84 -18.85
C ALA A 393 0.38 37.02 -17.55
N PHE A 394 -0.21 35.81 -17.53
CA PHE A 394 -0.05 34.90 -16.40
C PHE A 394 1.38 34.33 -16.31
N ALA A 395 2.05 34.05 -17.43
CA ALA A 395 3.46 33.64 -17.38
C ALA A 395 4.37 34.81 -16.95
N THR A 396 4.10 36.02 -17.45
CA THR A 396 4.82 37.27 -17.10
C THR A 396 4.80 37.54 -15.59
N PHE A 397 3.76 37.10 -14.90
CA PHE A 397 3.63 37.29 -13.45
C PHE A 397 4.73 36.62 -12.63
N GLU A 398 5.46 35.63 -13.16
CA GLU A 398 6.63 35.08 -12.46
C GLU A 398 7.65 36.18 -12.12
N GLN A 399 7.97 37.04 -13.09
CA GLN A 399 8.92 38.13 -12.90
C GLN A 399 8.37 39.22 -11.98
N ASP A 400 7.08 39.52 -12.12
CA ASP A 400 6.42 40.48 -11.23
C ASP A 400 6.39 39.99 -9.77
N LEU A 401 6.10 38.70 -9.56
CA LEU A 401 6.12 38.07 -8.24
C LEU A 401 7.51 38.16 -7.60
N LEU A 402 8.55 37.76 -8.33
CA LEU A 402 9.92 37.67 -7.81
C LEU A 402 10.59 39.05 -7.66
N ASN A 403 10.43 39.94 -8.64
CA ASN A 403 11.18 41.19 -8.71
C ASN A 403 10.44 42.38 -8.08
N ASP A 404 9.11 42.35 -8.01
CA ASP A 404 8.32 43.49 -7.55
C ASP A 404 7.51 43.16 -6.27
N LEU A 405 6.66 42.14 -6.30
CA LEU A 405 5.72 41.85 -5.20
C LEU A 405 6.41 41.30 -3.94
N ILE A 406 7.26 40.28 -4.05
CA ILE A 406 8.00 39.74 -2.89
C ILE A 406 8.83 40.86 -2.22
N PRO A 407 9.65 41.65 -2.94
CA PRO A 407 10.38 42.77 -2.35
C PRO A 407 9.46 43.82 -1.71
N PHE A 408 8.29 44.09 -2.29
CA PHE A 408 7.30 44.99 -1.68
C PHE A 408 6.80 44.45 -0.34
N ILE A 409 6.39 43.18 -0.27
CA ILE A 409 5.90 42.56 0.96
C ILE A 409 7.00 42.58 2.04
N GLU A 410 8.22 42.19 1.68
CA GLU A 410 9.37 42.18 2.60
C GLU A 410 9.77 43.53 3.15
N LYS A 411 9.48 44.61 2.42
CA LYS A 411 9.78 45.97 2.85
C LYS A 411 8.71 46.52 3.78
N ASN A 412 7.45 46.14 3.59
CA ASN A 412 6.30 46.77 4.25
C ASN A 412 5.70 45.92 5.38
N TYR A 413 5.99 44.61 5.43
CA TYR A 413 5.49 43.67 6.42
C TYR A 413 6.64 42.95 7.14
N PRO A 414 6.48 42.58 8.42
CA PRO A 414 7.49 41.85 9.16
C PRO A 414 7.43 40.37 8.78
N VAL A 415 8.13 40.02 7.71
CA VAL A 415 8.14 38.66 7.17
C VAL A 415 9.51 38.01 7.25
N LYS A 416 9.51 36.68 7.35
CA LYS A 416 10.71 35.85 7.19
C LYS A 416 11.06 35.79 5.70
N LYS A 417 12.36 35.85 5.37
CA LYS A 417 12.88 36.07 4.01
C LYS A 417 13.62 34.85 3.43
N ASP A 418 13.68 33.77 4.17
CA ASP A 418 14.24 32.50 3.70
C ASP A 418 13.18 31.69 2.94
N ARG A 419 13.65 30.73 2.13
CA ARG A 419 12.78 29.84 1.36
C ARG A 419 11.88 28.96 2.21
N GLN A 420 12.34 28.57 3.40
CA GLN A 420 11.58 27.72 4.34
C GLN A 420 10.38 28.46 4.93
N SER A 421 10.30 29.77 4.74
CA SER A 421 9.20 30.62 5.18
C SER A 421 8.38 31.20 4.03
N ARG A 422 8.53 30.68 2.81
CA ARG A 422 7.70 31.06 1.64
C ARG A 422 6.99 29.85 1.03
N ALA A 423 5.68 29.99 0.88
CA ALA A 423 4.82 29.04 0.19
C ALA A 423 4.15 29.69 -1.02
N LEU A 424 3.90 28.89 -2.06
CA LEU A 424 3.17 29.32 -3.26
C LEU A 424 2.09 28.29 -3.59
N ALA A 425 0.83 28.71 -3.64
CA ALA A 425 -0.27 27.83 -4.03
C ALA A 425 -1.31 28.53 -4.90
N GLY A 426 -2.19 27.79 -5.56
CA GLY A 426 -3.22 28.41 -6.40
C GLY A 426 -4.21 27.41 -7.01
N LEU A 427 -5.31 27.96 -7.54
CA LEU A 427 -6.37 27.18 -8.20
C LEU A 427 -6.31 27.33 -9.73
N SER A 428 -6.68 26.28 -10.47
CA SER A 428 -6.83 26.31 -11.94
C SER A 428 -5.58 26.86 -12.65
N MET A 429 -5.68 28.00 -13.34
CA MET A 429 -4.54 28.68 -13.97
C MET A 429 -3.47 29.10 -12.96
N GLY A 430 -3.89 29.58 -11.78
CA GLY A 430 -3.04 29.86 -10.64
C GLY A 430 -2.38 28.61 -10.08
N GLY A 431 -3.05 27.46 -10.12
CA GLY A 431 -2.45 26.17 -9.77
C GLY A 431 -1.31 25.79 -10.71
N GLY A 432 -1.52 25.99 -12.02
CA GLY A 432 -0.46 25.82 -13.02
C GLY A 432 0.70 26.81 -12.84
N GLN A 433 0.42 28.07 -12.49
CA GLN A 433 1.45 29.06 -12.13
C GLN A 433 2.23 28.62 -10.89
N SER A 434 1.56 28.17 -9.84
CA SER A 434 2.20 27.73 -8.61
C SER A 434 3.17 26.59 -8.85
N LEU A 435 2.79 25.60 -9.67
CA LEU A 435 3.70 24.52 -10.07
C LEU A 435 4.87 25.08 -10.89
N ASN A 436 4.59 25.84 -11.95
CA ASN A 436 5.62 26.37 -12.84
C ASN A 436 6.66 27.24 -12.12
N PHE A 437 6.22 28.12 -11.23
CA PHE A 437 7.08 29.10 -10.57
C PHE A 437 7.72 28.50 -9.31
N GLY A 438 6.95 27.73 -8.54
CA GLY A 438 7.45 27.08 -7.33
C GLY A 438 8.57 26.09 -7.63
N LEU A 439 8.34 25.20 -8.60
CA LEU A 439 9.31 24.18 -9.02
C LEU A 439 10.44 24.76 -9.88
N GLY A 440 10.18 25.86 -10.60
CA GLY A 440 11.21 26.60 -11.32
C GLY A 440 12.15 27.44 -10.44
N ASN A 441 11.73 27.76 -9.20
CA ASN A 441 12.45 28.66 -8.30
C ASN A 441 12.61 28.04 -6.90
N LEU A 442 13.17 26.83 -6.82
CA LEU A 442 13.37 26.09 -5.57
C LEU A 442 14.22 26.85 -4.53
N ASP A 443 15.05 27.81 -4.94
CA ASP A 443 15.80 28.67 -4.01
C ASP A 443 14.94 29.74 -3.31
N THR A 444 13.72 29.98 -3.82
CA THR A 444 12.79 30.97 -3.26
C THR A 444 11.66 30.32 -2.47
N PHE A 445 11.17 29.16 -2.92
CA PHE A 445 10.03 28.45 -2.32
C PHE A 445 10.43 27.04 -1.87
N SER A 446 9.90 26.61 -0.71
CA SER A 446 10.01 25.21 -0.26
C SER A 446 8.66 24.50 -0.11
N TYR A 447 7.55 25.24 -0.20
CA TYR A 447 6.20 24.71 -0.10
C TYR A 447 5.41 25.14 -1.35
N VAL A 448 4.93 24.16 -2.14
CA VAL A 448 4.25 24.43 -3.42
C VAL A 448 2.92 23.67 -3.48
N GLY A 449 1.83 24.34 -3.87
CA GLY A 449 0.49 23.76 -3.96
C GLY A 449 -0.22 24.04 -5.30
N GLY A 450 -0.54 23.00 -6.07
CA GLY A 450 -1.34 23.11 -7.29
C GLY A 450 -2.73 22.50 -7.09
N PHE A 451 -3.78 23.32 -7.12
CA PHE A 451 -5.17 22.86 -7.01
C PHE A 451 -5.85 22.89 -8.39
N SER A 452 -6.16 21.72 -8.94
CA SER A 452 -6.79 21.55 -10.26
C SER A 452 -6.04 22.26 -11.39
N SER A 453 -4.71 22.07 -11.44
CA SER A 453 -3.80 22.83 -12.30
C SER A 453 -4.19 22.78 -13.78
N ALA A 454 -4.19 23.95 -14.43
CA ALA A 454 -4.66 24.12 -15.80
C ALA A 454 -3.55 23.82 -16.86
N PRO A 455 -3.89 23.77 -18.16
CA PRO A 455 -2.97 23.36 -19.24
C PRO A 455 -1.71 24.22 -19.40
N ASN A 456 -1.63 25.39 -18.75
CA ASN A 456 -0.42 26.21 -18.70
C ASN A 456 0.70 25.57 -17.87
N THR A 457 0.39 24.51 -17.11
CA THR A 457 1.39 23.70 -16.42
C THR A 457 2.35 23.11 -17.47
N LYS A 458 3.66 23.31 -17.27
CA LYS A 458 4.68 22.77 -18.17
C LYS A 458 4.62 21.23 -18.22
N ALA A 459 5.20 20.63 -19.26
CA ALA A 459 5.41 19.18 -19.28
C ALA A 459 6.30 18.79 -18.08
N PRO A 460 6.08 17.62 -17.45
CA PRO A 460 6.77 17.26 -16.20
C PRO A 460 8.30 17.35 -16.28
N GLU A 461 8.90 16.94 -17.39
CA GLU A 461 10.35 16.96 -17.63
C GLU A 461 10.92 18.39 -17.69
N VAL A 462 10.08 19.36 -18.08
CA VAL A 462 10.44 20.79 -18.11
C VAL A 462 10.11 21.45 -16.77
N LEU A 463 9.10 20.94 -16.07
CA LEU A 463 8.65 21.43 -14.78
C LEU A 463 9.66 21.07 -13.67
N VAL A 464 10.19 19.85 -13.69
CA VAL A 464 11.17 19.31 -12.74
C VAL A 464 12.32 18.64 -13.52
N PRO A 465 13.21 19.43 -14.14
CA PRO A 465 14.32 18.89 -14.93
C PRO A 465 15.39 18.19 -14.07
N ASP A 466 15.43 18.49 -12.76
CA ASP A 466 16.29 17.83 -11.78
C ASP A 466 15.44 17.32 -10.59
N PRO A 467 14.95 16.07 -10.67
CA PRO A 467 14.17 15.47 -9.59
C PRO A 467 14.94 15.34 -8.28
N GLN A 468 16.26 15.13 -8.32
CA GLN A 468 17.07 15.04 -7.11
C GLN A 468 17.07 16.38 -6.36
N LEU A 469 17.27 17.48 -7.07
CA LEU A 469 17.20 18.81 -6.48
C LEU A 469 15.82 19.09 -5.86
N ALA A 470 14.75 18.64 -6.52
CA ALA A 470 13.39 18.76 -5.98
C ALA A 470 13.24 17.98 -4.66
N ARG A 471 13.74 16.73 -4.57
CA ARG A 471 13.75 15.93 -3.34
C ARG A 471 14.48 16.62 -2.19
N GLU A 472 15.62 17.21 -2.47
CA GLU A 472 16.46 17.83 -1.45
C GLU A 472 15.89 19.18 -0.97
N LYS A 473 15.25 19.93 -1.87
CA LYS A 473 14.83 21.30 -1.57
C LYS A 473 13.37 21.40 -1.15
N LEU A 474 12.45 20.57 -1.63
CA LEU A 474 11.04 20.72 -1.27
C LEU A 474 10.76 20.19 0.13
N ASN A 475 10.08 21.00 0.94
CA ASN A 475 9.50 20.54 2.19
C ASN A 475 8.12 19.92 1.93
N LEU A 476 7.33 20.48 1.01
CA LEU A 476 6.04 19.93 0.60
C LEU A 476 5.73 20.32 -0.85
N LEU A 477 5.30 19.33 -1.63
CA LEU A 477 4.63 19.52 -2.90
C LEU A 477 3.23 18.91 -2.81
N TRP A 478 2.20 19.73 -3.00
CA TRP A 478 0.80 19.32 -2.95
C TRP A 478 0.15 19.47 -4.32
N ILE A 479 -0.37 18.40 -4.88
CA ILE A 479 -1.09 18.38 -6.15
C ILE A 479 -2.47 17.80 -5.88
N SER A 480 -3.54 18.59 -6.02
CA SER A 480 -4.90 18.09 -5.84
C SER A 480 -5.79 18.34 -7.05
N CYS A 481 -6.79 17.49 -7.22
CA CYS A 481 -7.82 17.66 -8.25
C CYS A 481 -9.10 16.89 -7.89
N GLY A 482 -10.23 17.37 -8.39
CA GLY A 482 -11.48 16.62 -8.32
C GLY A 482 -11.48 15.47 -9.32
N ASP A 483 -12.02 14.31 -8.96
CA ASP A 483 -12.08 13.12 -9.81
C ASP A 483 -12.98 13.24 -11.04
N ALA A 484 -13.85 14.25 -11.08
CA ALA A 484 -14.69 14.60 -12.23
C ALA A 484 -14.19 15.88 -12.95
N ASP A 485 -13.06 16.43 -12.52
CA ASP A 485 -12.46 17.60 -13.16
C ASP A 485 -11.88 17.25 -14.53
N ARG A 486 -12.31 17.99 -15.56
CA ARG A 486 -11.80 17.88 -16.94
C ARG A 486 -10.29 18.15 -17.07
N LEU A 487 -9.66 18.75 -16.06
CA LEU A 487 -8.23 19.08 -16.02
C LEU A 487 -7.39 18.03 -15.27
N LEU A 488 -7.99 16.96 -14.72
CA LEU A 488 -7.30 15.94 -13.93
C LEU A 488 -6.01 15.42 -14.58
N ARG A 489 -6.02 15.19 -15.91
CA ARG A 489 -4.88 14.72 -16.69
C ARG A 489 -3.58 15.54 -16.51
N PHE A 490 -3.68 16.82 -16.16
CA PHE A 490 -2.50 17.68 -15.94
C PHE A 490 -1.87 17.45 -14.56
N SER A 491 -2.70 17.19 -13.56
CA SER A 491 -2.26 16.75 -12.23
C SER A 491 -1.71 15.33 -12.29
N GLU A 492 -2.42 14.42 -12.99
CA GLU A 492 -2.06 13.01 -13.14
C GLU A 492 -0.69 12.83 -13.81
N ARG A 493 -0.46 13.40 -15.01
CA ARG A 493 0.85 13.29 -15.68
C ARG A 493 2.01 13.83 -14.84
N THR A 494 1.74 14.83 -13.98
CA THR A 494 2.76 15.43 -13.11
C THR A 494 3.05 14.51 -11.94
N HIS A 495 2.00 13.95 -11.32
CA HIS A 495 2.11 12.93 -10.27
C HIS A 495 2.89 11.71 -10.76
N GLU A 496 2.53 11.14 -11.92
CA GLU A 496 3.19 9.97 -12.48
C GLU A 496 4.69 10.18 -12.68
N TYR A 497 5.09 11.34 -13.21
CA TYR A 497 6.50 11.70 -13.38
C TYR A 497 7.23 11.83 -12.03
N LEU A 498 6.61 12.49 -11.06
CA LEU A 498 7.21 12.70 -9.73
C LEU A 498 7.36 11.37 -8.98
N ALA A 499 6.34 10.51 -9.04
CA ALA A 499 6.35 9.18 -8.44
C ALA A 499 7.46 8.31 -9.05
N LYS A 500 7.55 8.25 -10.39
CA LYS A 500 8.60 7.54 -11.12
C LYS A 500 10.02 8.00 -10.76
N ASN A 501 10.18 9.25 -10.34
CA ASN A 501 11.47 9.83 -9.96
C ASN A 501 11.61 9.99 -8.44
N ASP A 502 10.85 9.25 -7.64
CA ASP A 502 10.92 9.24 -6.17
C ASP A 502 10.81 10.63 -5.51
N VAL A 503 10.17 11.60 -6.14
CA VAL A 503 10.03 12.95 -5.57
C VAL A 503 8.89 12.94 -4.56
N PRO A 504 9.12 13.17 -3.25
CA PRO A 504 8.04 13.18 -2.27
C PRO A 504 7.03 14.27 -2.57
N HIS A 505 5.78 13.87 -2.78
CA HIS A 505 4.68 14.79 -3.00
C HIS A 505 3.35 14.18 -2.56
N VAL A 506 2.39 15.03 -2.19
CA VAL A 506 1.01 14.61 -1.98
C VAL A 506 0.27 14.72 -3.31
N TYR A 507 -0.27 13.60 -3.77
CA TYR A 507 -1.26 13.56 -4.84
C TYR A 507 -2.63 13.27 -4.24
N TYR A 508 -3.50 14.26 -4.28
CA TYR A 508 -4.76 14.25 -3.56
C TYR A 508 -5.94 14.32 -4.52
N ILE A 509 -6.58 13.18 -4.74
CA ILE A 509 -7.81 13.10 -5.54
C ILE A 509 -9.01 12.95 -4.62
N GLU A 510 -9.99 13.82 -4.81
CA GLU A 510 -11.22 13.87 -4.03
C GLU A 510 -12.47 13.88 -4.92
N PRO A 511 -13.64 13.47 -4.40
CA PRO A 511 -14.90 13.59 -5.14
C PRO A 511 -15.24 15.04 -5.47
N GLY A 512 -15.25 15.41 -6.74
CA GLY A 512 -15.66 16.75 -7.15
C GLY A 512 -15.29 17.16 -8.58
N ASP A 513 -15.87 18.28 -9.00
CA ASP A 513 -15.59 18.93 -10.29
C ASP A 513 -14.60 20.11 -10.13
N HIS A 514 -14.36 20.86 -11.22
CA HIS A 514 -13.54 22.07 -11.25
C HIS A 514 -14.20 23.26 -10.52
N ASN A 515 -14.25 23.24 -9.18
CA ASN A 515 -14.95 24.25 -8.38
C ASN A 515 -14.35 24.50 -6.98
N PHE A 516 -14.88 25.52 -6.29
CA PHE A 516 -14.42 25.96 -4.97
C PHE A 516 -14.61 24.94 -3.84
N LYS A 517 -15.46 23.92 -3.96
CA LYS A 517 -15.54 22.87 -2.94
C LYS A 517 -14.19 22.14 -2.84
N VAL A 518 -13.63 21.74 -3.98
CA VAL A 518 -12.32 21.08 -4.10
C VAL A 518 -11.20 22.03 -3.68
N TRP A 519 -11.22 23.28 -4.16
CA TRP A 519 -10.12 24.22 -3.88
C TRP A 519 -10.06 24.68 -2.41
N LYS A 520 -11.21 24.83 -1.75
CA LYS A 520 -11.24 25.13 -0.30
C LYS A 520 -10.68 23.98 0.53
N ASN A 521 -11.02 22.74 0.19
CA ASN A 521 -10.45 21.57 0.84
C ASN A 521 -8.93 21.49 0.61
N GLY A 522 -8.48 21.69 -0.64
CA GLY A 522 -7.06 21.80 -0.98
C GLY A 522 -6.32 22.88 -0.17
N LEU A 523 -6.90 24.07 -0.02
CA LEU A 523 -6.33 25.14 0.81
C LEU A 523 -6.27 24.76 2.29
N TYR A 524 -7.35 24.21 2.86
CA TYR A 524 -7.39 23.77 4.25
C TYR A 524 -6.29 22.73 4.53
N MET A 525 -6.20 21.70 3.68
CA MET A 525 -5.22 20.63 3.83
C MET A 525 -3.78 21.14 3.67
N PHE A 526 -3.53 22.00 2.68
CA PHE A 526 -2.21 22.58 2.45
C PHE A 526 -1.78 23.51 3.60
N ALA A 527 -2.67 24.39 4.07
CA ALA A 527 -2.40 25.30 5.19
C ALA A 527 -2.06 24.56 6.49
N LYS A 528 -2.66 23.39 6.71
CA LYS A 528 -2.33 22.49 7.83
C LYS A 528 -0.96 21.85 7.74
N LEU A 529 -0.21 21.97 6.63
CA LEU A 529 1.07 21.27 6.46
C LEU A 529 2.26 22.21 6.23
N ILE A 530 2.03 23.42 5.71
CA ILE A 530 3.12 24.36 5.43
C ILE A 530 3.72 24.98 6.70
N PHE A 531 4.99 25.40 6.57
CA PHE A 531 5.81 26.06 7.62
C PHE A 531 6.06 25.25 8.90
N LYS A 532 5.86 23.93 8.83
CA LYS A 532 6.26 22.98 9.88
C LYS A 532 6.84 21.70 9.26
N PRO A 533 7.48 20.83 10.07
CA PRO A 533 7.93 19.52 9.60
C PRO A 533 6.74 18.69 9.09
N VAL A 534 6.95 17.98 7.99
CA VAL A 534 5.97 17.05 7.41
C VAL A 534 6.62 15.67 7.27
N ASP A 535 5.81 14.62 7.46
CA ASP A 535 6.24 13.24 7.29
C ASP A 535 5.89 12.76 5.87
N ALA A 536 6.90 12.61 5.04
CA ALA A 536 6.76 12.15 3.66
C ALA A 536 6.16 10.73 3.57
N SER A 537 6.32 9.89 4.61
CA SER A 537 5.74 8.54 4.64
C SER A 537 4.21 8.54 4.68
N LEU A 538 3.60 9.68 5.02
CA LEU A 538 2.15 9.86 5.06
C LEU A 538 1.58 10.39 3.73
N PHE A 539 2.42 10.82 2.78
CA PHE A 539 1.95 11.54 1.58
C PHE A 539 0.95 10.74 0.75
N ASN A 540 1.25 9.45 0.53
CA ASN A 540 0.36 8.53 -0.19
C ASN A 540 -0.94 8.21 0.57
N LYS A 541 -0.98 8.47 1.88
CA LYS A 541 -2.16 8.20 2.72
C LYS A 541 -3.18 9.34 2.71
N TYR A 542 -2.87 10.51 2.14
CA TYR A 542 -3.81 11.64 2.11
C TYR A 542 -4.91 11.48 1.06
N SER A 543 -4.63 10.89 -0.10
CA SER A 543 -5.64 10.78 -1.18
C SER A 543 -6.89 10.05 -0.71
N LEU A 544 -8.07 10.60 -1.02
CA LEU A 544 -9.36 9.97 -0.71
C LEU A 544 -9.72 8.89 -1.73
N LEU A 545 -9.31 9.09 -2.98
CA LEU A 545 -9.58 8.19 -4.09
C LEU A 545 -8.29 7.58 -4.63
N GLY A 546 -8.43 6.37 -5.16
CA GLY A 546 -7.38 5.69 -5.92
C GLY A 546 -7.51 5.94 -7.42
N THR A 547 -6.53 5.47 -8.19
CA THR A 547 -6.58 5.47 -9.66
C THR A 547 -7.36 4.24 -10.14
N PRO A 548 -8.22 4.34 -11.17
CA PRO A 548 -8.86 3.17 -11.75
C PRO A 548 -7.80 2.15 -12.22
N ALA A 549 -8.02 0.86 -11.96
CA ALA A 549 -7.09 -0.16 -12.42
C ALA A 549 -7.04 -0.18 -13.97
N PRO A 550 -5.86 -0.39 -14.59
CA PRO A 550 -5.72 -0.41 -16.06
C PRO A 550 -6.56 -1.48 -16.77
N THR A 551 -7.01 -2.49 -16.03
CA THR A 551 -7.87 -3.59 -16.52
C THR A 551 -9.36 -3.29 -16.35
N ASN A 552 -9.73 -2.08 -15.95
CA ASN A 552 -11.13 -1.68 -15.89
C ASN A 552 -11.72 -1.57 -17.30
N SER A 553 -12.93 -2.09 -17.50
CA SER A 553 -13.62 -2.00 -18.78
C SER A 553 -14.28 -0.64 -18.96
N GLY A 554 -14.06 -0.03 -20.12
CA GLY A 554 -14.65 1.27 -20.49
C GLY A 554 -14.22 2.39 -19.54
N ASN A 555 -15.18 3.20 -19.08
CA ASN A 555 -14.91 4.31 -18.14
C ASN A 555 -15.17 3.91 -16.67
N SER A 556 -15.10 2.61 -16.36
CA SER A 556 -15.37 2.12 -15.00
C SER A 556 -14.34 2.67 -14.02
N LYS A 557 -14.82 3.35 -12.98
CA LYS A 557 -13.96 3.93 -11.95
C LYS A 557 -13.40 2.88 -10.99
N TYR A 558 -13.97 1.68 -10.92
CA TYR A 558 -13.60 0.62 -9.98
C TYR A 558 -13.31 -0.71 -10.72
N PRO A 559 -12.42 -1.56 -10.17
CA PRO A 559 -11.59 -1.34 -8.98
C PRO A 559 -10.65 -0.13 -9.06
N GLN A 560 -10.37 0.47 -7.91
CA GLN A 560 -9.42 1.58 -7.73
C GLN A 560 -8.19 1.09 -6.98
N LEU A 561 -7.01 1.39 -7.49
CA LEU A 561 -5.73 1.19 -6.82
C LEU A 561 -5.43 2.42 -5.94
N MET A 562 -5.24 2.17 -4.65
CA MET A 562 -4.93 3.19 -3.68
C MET A 562 -3.42 3.43 -3.64
N PRO A 563 -2.95 4.65 -3.31
CA PRO A 563 -1.52 4.93 -3.26
C PRO A 563 -0.74 4.17 -2.16
N ASP A 564 -1.44 3.51 -1.23
CA ASP A 564 -0.84 2.62 -0.22
C ASP A 564 -0.80 1.14 -0.66
N GLY A 565 -0.98 0.87 -1.96
CA GLY A 565 -0.93 -0.46 -2.56
C GLY A 565 -2.19 -1.29 -2.38
N SER A 566 -3.16 -0.84 -1.57
CA SER A 566 -4.46 -1.51 -1.46
C SER A 566 -5.36 -1.21 -2.67
N ALA A 567 -6.44 -1.97 -2.83
CA ALA A 567 -7.45 -1.69 -3.83
C ALA A 567 -8.85 -1.56 -3.21
N ILE A 568 -9.66 -0.65 -3.74
CA ILE A 568 -11.08 -0.54 -3.43
C ILE A 568 -11.88 -1.18 -4.56
N PHE A 569 -12.75 -2.12 -4.20
CA PHE A 569 -13.72 -2.71 -5.10
C PHE A 569 -15.10 -2.21 -4.72
N ARG A 570 -15.89 -1.80 -5.73
CA ARG A 570 -17.22 -1.25 -5.53
C ARG A 570 -18.20 -1.80 -6.56
N PHE A 571 -19.36 -2.23 -6.11
CA PHE A 571 -20.36 -2.90 -6.94
C PHE A 571 -21.78 -2.60 -6.44
N LYS A 572 -22.71 -2.22 -7.32
CA LYS A 572 -24.10 -1.92 -6.93
C LYS A 572 -25.01 -3.14 -7.11
N ALA A 573 -25.56 -3.63 -6.00
CA ALA A 573 -26.52 -4.74 -6.00
C ALA A 573 -27.47 -4.64 -4.78
N PRO A 574 -28.58 -3.88 -4.91
CA PRO A 574 -29.46 -3.56 -3.79
C PRO A 574 -30.25 -4.75 -3.25
N ASP A 575 -30.43 -5.83 -4.01
CA ASP A 575 -31.25 -6.98 -3.59
C ASP A 575 -30.42 -8.19 -3.11
N VAL A 576 -29.10 -8.12 -3.26
CA VAL A 576 -28.17 -9.18 -2.84
C VAL A 576 -28.02 -9.18 -1.32
N LYS A 577 -27.82 -10.36 -0.72
CA LYS A 577 -27.69 -10.54 0.74
C LYS A 577 -26.24 -10.54 1.20
N ARG A 578 -25.32 -11.09 0.41
CA ARG A 578 -23.89 -11.14 0.73
C ARG A 578 -23.06 -11.02 -0.54
N VAL A 579 -22.04 -10.16 -0.49
CA VAL A 579 -21.01 -10.08 -1.53
C VAL A 579 -19.64 -10.25 -0.87
N GLN A 580 -18.80 -11.09 -1.47
CA GLN A 580 -17.38 -11.17 -1.13
C GLN A 580 -16.53 -10.90 -2.38
N LEU A 581 -15.36 -10.33 -2.19
CA LEU A 581 -14.30 -10.32 -3.19
C LEU A 581 -13.40 -11.55 -2.96
N ASP A 582 -13.11 -12.32 -4.01
CA ASP A 582 -12.16 -13.43 -3.99
C ASP A 582 -10.94 -13.09 -4.86
N LEU A 583 -9.81 -12.82 -4.20
CA LEU A 583 -8.52 -12.45 -4.80
C LEU A 583 -7.43 -13.36 -4.20
N ALA A 584 -7.65 -14.68 -4.29
CA ALA A 584 -7.00 -15.75 -3.50
C ALA A 584 -7.28 -15.68 -1.98
N LYS A 585 -7.39 -14.47 -1.44
CA LYS A 585 -8.01 -14.16 -0.14
C LYS A 585 -9.44 -13.66 -0.37
N LYS A 586 -10.35 -14.11 0.48
CA LYS A 586 -11.76 -13.66 0.48
C LYS A 586 -11.95 -12.48 1.42
N TYR A 587 -12.57 -11.42 0.92
CA TYR A 587 -12.90 -10.21 1.66
C TYR A 587 -14.43 -10.01 1.69
N GLU A 588 -15.02 -9.85 2.87
CA GLU A 588 -16.44 -9.47 2.97
C GLU A 588 -16.61 -8.01 2.51
N MET A 589 -17.61 -7.77 1.66
CA MET A 589 -17.98 -6.41 1.24
C MET A 589 -19.08 -5.85 2.14
N ASN A 590 -19.05 -4.53 2.37
CA ASN A 590 -20.05 -3.82 3.16
C ASN A 590 -21.04 -3.12 2.25
N LYS A 591 -22.34 -3.28 2.51
CA LYS A 591 -23.43 -2.62 1.76
C LYS A 591 -23.82 -1.31 2.43
N ASN A 592 -23.89 -0.22 1.66
CA ASN A 592 -24.44 1.04 2.12
C ASN A 592 -25.96 1.13 1.90
N THR A 593 -26.57 2.22 2.36
CA THR A 593 -28.03 2.47 2.26
C THR A 593 -28.55 2.58 0.83
N GLU A 594 -27.68 2.86 -0.15
CA GLU A 594 -28.03 2.95 -1.57
C GLU A 594 -27.89 1.61 -2.31
N GLY A 595 -27.55 0.54 -1.59
CA GLY A 595 -27.35 -0.80 -2.14
C GLY A 595 -26.01 -0.99 -2.86
N VAL A 596 -25.03 -0.13 -2.58
CA VAL A 596 -23.66 -0.24 -3.07
C VAL A 596 -22.83 -1.04 -2.08
N TRP A 597 -22.16 -2.08 -2.58
CA TRP A 597 -21.20 -2.90 -1.86
C TRP A 597 -19.79 -2.37 -2.08
N GLU A 598 -19.01 -2.30 -1.02
CA GLU A 598 -17.63 -1.82 -1.06
C GLU A 598 -16.72 -2.64 -0.15
N VAL A 599 -15.49 -2.85 -0.60
CA VAL A 599 -14.40 -3.37 0.24
C VAL A 599 -13.08 -2.75 -0.14
N ARG A 600 -12.22 -2.55 0.86
CA ARG A 600 -10.81 -2.21 0.69
C ARG A 600 -9.97 -3.44 1.03
N THR A 601 -9.05 -3.82 0.16
CA THR A 601 -8.11 -4.93 0.40
C THR A 601 -6.97 -4.48 1.33
N ASP A 602 -6.12 -5.43 1.74
CA ASP A 602 -4.77 -5.05 2.18
C ASP A 602 -3.94 -4.64 0.96
N SER A 603 -2.66 -4.27 1.16
CA SER A 603 -1.76 -4.02 0.04
C SER A 603 -1.65 -5.25 -0.87
N LEU A 604 -1.83 -5.04 -2.17
CA LEU A 604 -1.73 -6.08 -3.18
C LEU A 604 -0.30 -6.20 -3.67
N THR A 605 0.12 -7.42 -3.98
CA THR A 605 1.40 -7.61 -4.66
C THR A 605 1.33 -7.06 -6.08
N GLU A 606 2.50 -6.77 -6.60
CA GLU A 606 2.71 -6.16 -7.90
C GLU A 606 2.23 -7.05 -9.05
N GLY A 607 1.75 -6.43 -10.13
CA GLY A 607 1.35 -7.05 -11.38
C GLY A 607 -0.07 -7.64 -11.42
N PHE A 608 -0.27 -8.70 -12.20
CA PHE A 608 -1.59 -9.21 -12.56
C PHE A 608 -2.15 -10.24 -11.57
N HIS A 609 -3.40 -10.06 -11.16
CA HIS A 609 -4.13 -10.99 -10.28
C HIS A 609 -5.51 -11.32 -10.84
N TYR A 610 -5.84 -12.61 -10.89
CA TYR A 610 -7.21 -13.05 -11.12
C TYR A 610 -8.09 -12.79 -9.90
N TYR A 611 -9.33 -12.39 -10.13
CA TYR A 611 -10.31 -12.22 -9.05
C TYR A 611 -11.74 -12.53 -9.48
N SER A 612 -12.63 -12.66 -8.50
CA SER A 612 -14.07 -12.78 -8.73
C SER A 612 -14.89 -12.16 -7.61
N LEU A 613 -16.11 -11.78 -7.95
CA LEU A 613 -17.12 -11.42 -6.95
C LEU A 613 -17.91 -12.69 -6.60
N LEU A 614 -18.06 -12.98 -5.31
CA LEU A 614 -18.92 -14.05 -4.81
C LEU A 614 -20.25 -13.42 -4.39
N ILE A 615 -21.26 -13.51 -5.25
CA ILE A 615 -22.61 -12.97 -5.00
C ILE A 615 -23.47 -14.11 -4.47
N ASP A 616 -23.88 -14.02 -3.20
CA ASP A 616 -24.61 -15.09 -2.50
C ASP A 616 -23.98 -16.49 -2.67
N GLY A 617 -22.64 -16.53 -2.72
CA GLY A 617 -21.83 -17.75 -2.86
C GLY A 617 -21.52 -18.17 -4.30
N VAL A 618 -22.08 -17.50 -5.31
CA VAL A 618 -21.80 -17.76 -6.73
C VAL A 618 -20.67 -16.87 -7.22
N ALA A 619 -19.61 -17.49 -7.76
CA ALA A 619 -18.51 -16.75 -8.37
C ALA A 619 -18.91 -16.18 -9.73
N VAL A 620 -18.77 -14.87 -9.88
CA VAL A 620 -19.02 -14.13 -11.13
C VAL A 620 -17.83 -13.23 -11.45
N ALA A 621 -17.63 -12.96 -12.74
CA ALA A 621 -16.74 -11.88 -13.16
C ALA A 621 -17.33 -10.53 -12.75
N ASP A 622 -16.47 -9.62 -12.30
CA ASP A 622 -16.81 -8.22 -12.08
C ASP A 622 -17.12 -7.56 -13.42
N PRO A 623 -18.33 -7.01 -13.62
CA PRO A 623 -18.70 -6.33 -14.87
C PRO A 623 -17.91 -5.04 -15.14
N SER A 624 -17.16 -4.56 -14.16
CA SER A 624 -16.34 -3.33 -14.25
C SER A 624 -14.91 -3.60 -14.72
N SER A 625 -14.53 -4.87 -14.87
CA SER A 625 -13.18 -5.31 -15.24
C SER A 625 -13.21 -6.14 -16.52
N ASP A 626 -12.15 -6.03 -17.30
CA ASP A 626 -11.89 -6.91 -18.43
C ASP A 626 -11.80 -8.37 -17.96
N THR A 627 -12.19 -9.29 -18.83
CA THR A 627 -12.20 -10.72 -18.52
C THR A 627 -11.02 -11.44 -19.15
N PHE A 628 -10.40 -12.34 -18.40
CA PHE A 628 -9.23 -13.12 -18.79
C PHE A 628 -9.54 -14.60 -18.57
N TYR A 629 -9.14 -15.47 -19.50
CA TYR A 629 -9.30 -16.91 -19.29
C TYR A 629 -8.18 -17.40 -18.38
N GLY A 630 -8.57 -18.02 -17.26
CA GLY A 630 -7.70 -18.48 -16.19
C GLY A 630 -8.53 -19.15 -15.10
N MET A 631 -7.91 -19.94 -14.22
CA MET A 631 -8.64 -20.71 -13.21
C MET A 631 -9.71 -21.67 -13.80
N GLY A 632 -9.60 -22.02 -15.08
CA GLY A 632 -10.54 -22.86 -15.82
C GLY A 632 -11.82 -22.16 -16.29
N ARG A 633 -11.85 -20.82 -16.33
CA ARG A 633 -13.01 -20.02 -16.76
C ARG A 633 -12.62 -18.61 -17.21
N MET A 634 -13.58 -17.83 -17.69
CA MET A 634 -13.44 -16.38 -17.76
C MET A 634 -13.53 -15.79 -16.33
N ALA A 635 -12.48 -15.12 -15.89
CA ALA A 635 -12.37 -14.44 -14.60
C ALA A 635 -12.04 -12.97 -14.82
N SER A 636 -12.27 -12.13 -13.82
CA SER A 636 -11.79 -10.74 -13.85
C SER A 636 -10.31 -10.68 -13.51
N GLY A 637 -9.66 -9.61 -13.94
CA GLY A 637 -8.24 -9.38 -13.66
C GLY A 637 -8.02 -7.97 -13.13
N ILE A 638 -7.18 -7.83 -12.10
CA ILE A 638 -6.67 -6.54 -11.64
C ILE A 638 -5.17 -6.49 -11.93
N GLU A 639 -4.74 -5.42 -12.62
CA GLU A 639 -3.32 -5.13 -12.84
C GLU A 639 -2.87 -4.07 -11.84
N VAL A 640 -1.90 -4.40 -11.00
CA VAL A 640 -1.25 -3.48 -10.05
C VAL A 640 0.08 -3.03 -10.67
N PRO A 641 0.22 -1.77 -11.14
CA PRO A 641 1.46 -1.26 -11.70
C PRO A 641 2.59 -1.23 -10.66
N PHE A 642 3.84 -1.38 -11.10
CA PHE A 642 5.01 -1.25 -10.24
C PHE A 642 6.26 -0.74 -10.98
N ASP A 643 7.23 -0.25 -10.22
CA ASP A 643 8.45 0.35 -10.74
C ASP A 643 9.40 -0.71 -11.35
N GLY A 644 9.97 -0.39 -12.51
CA GLY A 644 10.85 -1.30 -13.26
C GLY A 644 10.14 -2.18 -14.30
N ASP A 645 8.81 -2.09 -14.40
CA ASP A 645 7.98 -2.98 -15.22
C ASP A 645 7.55 -2.39 -16.58
N GLU A 646 8.28 -1.39 -17.06
CA GLU A 646 7.98 -0.70 -18.32
C GLU A 646 8.22 -1.57 -19.55
N TYR A 647 8.80 -2.76 -19.41
CA TYR A 647 9.12 -3.62 -20.54
C TYR A 647 7.88 -4.22 -21.22
N TYR A 648 6.73 -4.22 -20.56
CA TYR A 648 5.44 -4.60 -21.16
C TYR A 648 4.45 -3.45 -21.32
N GLN A 649 4.87 -2.21 -21.06
CA GLN A 649 4.04 -1.03 -21.34
C GLN A 649 4.05 -0.74 -22.84
N LEU A 650 2.92 -0.25 -23.34
CA LEU A 650 2.80 0.17 -24.73
C LEU A 650 3.64 1.44 -24.95
N LYS A 651 4.57 1.40 -25.91
CA LYS A 651 5.48 2.49 -26.25
C LYS A 651 5.28 2.91 -27.69
N GLU A 652 5.74 4.10 -28.05
CA GLU A 652 5.76 4.56 -29.44
C GLU A 652 6.90 3.87 -30.23
N VAL A 653 6.72 2.57 -30.50
CA VAL A 653 7.66 1.71 -31.25
C VAL A 653 6.92 0.97 -32.37
N PRO A 654 7.61 0.42 -33.38
CA PRO A 654 6.96 -0.46 -34.35
C PRO A 654 6.33 -1.68 -33.64
N HIS A 655 5.06 -1.95 -33.94
CA HIS A 655 4.30 -3.04 -33.33
C HIS A 655 4.09 -4.21 -34.28
N GLY A 656 4.23 -5.43 -33.75
CA GLY A 656 3.90 -6.65 -34.45
C GLY A 656 2.40 -6.97 -34.39
N ASP A 657 1.94 -7.87 -35.26
CA ASP A 657 0.54 -8.30 -35.26
C ASP A 657 0.32 -9.46 -34.29
N LEU A 658 -0.78 -9.39 -33.56
CA LEU A 658 -1.35 -10.54 -32.86
C LEU A 658 -2.50 -11.12 -33.68
N ARG A 659 -2.32 -12.36 -34.17
CA ARG A 659 -3.22 -13.04 -35.10
C ARG A 659 -3.88 -14.23 -34.43
N ILE A 660 -5.21 -14.29 -34.49
CA ILE A 660 -5.99 -15.48 -34.07
C ILE A 660 -6.20 -16.36 -35.29
N LYS A 661 -5.83 -17.65 -35.19
CA LYS A 661 -5.87 -18.61 -36.31
C LYS A 661 -6.46 -19.93 -35.87
N GLN A 662 -7.07 -20.62 -36.84
CA GLN A 662 -7.61 -21.96 -36.67
C GLN A 662 -6.86 -22.94 -37.57
N TYR A 663 -6.64 -24.15 -37.07
CA TYR A 663 -6.10 -25.26 -37.84
C TYR A 663 -6.84 -26.54 -37.49
N PHE A 664 -6.88 -27.47 -38.44
CA PHE A 664 -7.42 -28.79 -38.18
C PHE A 664 -6.32 -29.70 -37.64
N SER A 665 -6.51 -30.22 -36.43
CA SER A 665 -5.60 -31.19 -35.81
C SER A 665 -5.86 -32.59 -36.39
N PRO A 666 -4.89 -33.20 -37.08
CA PRO A 666 -5.02 -34.58 -37.54
C PRO A 666 -4.92 -35.59 -36.38
N VAL A 667 -4.31 -35.20 -35.25
CA VAL A 667 -4.13 -36.07 -34.08
C VAL A 667 -5.41 -36.14 -33.23
N LEU A 668 -6.05 -34.99 -33.01
CA LEU A 668 -7.29 -34.88 -32.24
C LEU A 668 -8.55 -34.96 -33.11
N ASN A 669 -8.40 -34.91 -34.44
CA ASN A 669 -9.49 -34.92 -35.42
C ASN A 669 -10.54 -33.82 -35.15
N THR A 670 -10.06 -32.61 -34.81
CA THR A 670 -10.90 -31.45 -34.49
C THR A 670 -10.23 -30.15 -34.92
N TRP A 671 -11.03 -29.09 -35.07
CA TRP A 671 -10.50 -27.73 -35.25
C TRP A 671 -9.98 -27.20 -33.91
N ARG A 672 -8.81 -26.56 -33.96
CA ARG A 672 -8.18 -25.91 -32.82
C ARG A 672 -7.83 -24.48 -33.15
N GLN A 673 -7.74 -23.65 -32.11
CA GLN A 673 -7.38 -22.24 -32.21
C GLN A 673 -6.00 -22.01 -31.62
N LEU A 674 -5.32 -20.98 -32.13
CA LEU A 674 -4.06 -20.47 -31.59
C LEU A 674 -4.01 -18.95 -31.73
N TYR A 675 -3.24 -18.32 -30.85
CA TYR A 675 -2.75 -16.96 -31.03
C TYR A 675 -1.35 -17.01 -31.62
N MET A 676 -1.02 -16.05 -32.47
CA MET A 676 0.29 -15.97 -33.12
C MET A 676 0.75 -14.53 -33.20
N TYR A 677 1.93 -14.25 -32.67
CA TYR A 677 2.62 -12.98 -32.87
C TYR A 677 3.52 -13.05 -34.10
N THR A 678 3.41 -12.05 -34.98
CA THR A 678 4.37 -11.83 -36.07
C THR A 678 5.08 -10.49 -35.86
N PRO A 679 6.42 -10.42 -35.98
CA PRO A 679 7.17 -9.25 -35.59
C PRO A 679 6.90 -8.05 -36.52
N PRO A 680 7.22 -6.82 -36.10
CA PRO A 680 7.08 -5.63 -36.93
C PRO A 680 7.70 -5.80 -38.32
N GLY A 681 6.98 -5.40 -39.37
CA GLY A 681 7.39 -5.53 -40.77
C GLY A 681 7.32 -6.95 -41.35
N TYR A 682 6.64 -7.90 -40.69
CA TYR A 682 6.48 -9.26 -41.19
C TYR A 682 5.83 -9.30 -42.58
N ASP A 683 4.73 -8.58 -42.81
CA ASP A 683 3.98 -8.61 -44.08
C ASP A 683 4.63 -7.79 -45.20
N ASP A 684 5.58 -6.91 -44.87
CA ASP A 684 6.33 -6.09 -45.82
C ASP A 684 7.61 -6.80 -46.33
N SER A 685 7.82 -8.06 -45.94
CA SER A 685 9.06 -8.80 -46.17
C SER A 685 8.86 -10.27 -46.51
N ASP A 686 9.65 -10.78 -47.45
CA ASP A 686 9.77 -12.22 -47.76
C ASP A 686 10.70 -12.98 -46.79
N LYS A 687 11.22 -12.31 -45.77
CA LYS A 687 12.13 -12.91 -44.79
C LYS A 687 11.46 -14.09 -44.07
N LYS A 688 12.23 -15.17 -43.87
CA LYS A 688 11.85 -16.27 -42.97
C LYS A 688 12.35 -16.01 -41.56
N TYR A 689 11.53 -16.35 -40.57
CA TYR A 689 11.75 -16.07 -39.15
C TYR A 689 11.91 -17.37 -38.34
N PRO A 690 12.73 -17.40 -37.28
CA PRO A 690 12.67 -18.48 -36.30
C PRO A 690 11.34 -18.42 -35.53
N VAL A 691 10.97 -19.52 -34.88
CA VAL A 691 9.69 -19.67 -34.19
C VAL A 691 9.85 -20.12 -32.75
N LEU A 692 9.13 -19.44 -31.85
CA LEU A 692 8.94 -19.82 -30.45
C LEU A 692 7.53 -20.38 -30.26
N TYR A 693 7.43 -21.62 -29.79
CA TYR A 693 6.17 -22.21 -29.31
C TYR A 693 6.05 -21.98 -27.81
N LEU A 694 5.01 -21.26 -27.38
CA LEU A 694 4.88 -20.72 -26.04
C LEU A 694 3.58 -21.21 -25.37
N MET A 695 3.71 -22.10 -24.39
CA MET A 695 2.62 -22.87 -23.78
C MET A 695 2.15 -22.22 -22.46
N HIS A 696 0.83 -22.16 -22.29
CA HIS A 696 0.18 -21.66 -21.07
C HIS A 696 0.12 -22.73 -19.94
N GLY A 697 -0.37 -22.35 -18.76
CA GLY A 697 -0.51 -23.22 -17.59
C GLY A 697 -1.85 -23.95 -17.50
N GLY A 698 -2.03 -24.72 -16.41
CA GLY A 698 -3.29 -25.42 -16.16
C GLY A 698 -4.42 -24.43 -15.83
N GLY A 699 -5.60 -24.63 -16.41
CA GLY A 699 -6.75 -23.73 -16.23
C GLY A 699 -6.70 -22.47 -17.10
N GLU A 700 -5.75 -22.39 -18.03
CA GLU A 700 -5.63 -21.32 -19.03
C GLU A 700 -5.89 -21.86 -20.44
N ASP A 701 -5.77 -21.00 -21.45
CA ASP A 701 -5.96 -21.31 -22.87
C ASP A 701 -4.96 -20.56 -23.77
N GLU A 702 -5.11 -20.67 -25.09
CA GLU A 702 -4.23 -20.03 -26.08
C GLU A 702 -4.15 -18.50 -25.97
N SER A 703 -5.08 -17.85 -25.27
CA SER A 703 -5.11 -16.40 -25.12
C SER A 703 -4.21 -15.89 -24.01
N GLY A 704 -3.79 -16.75 -23.07
CA GLY A 704 -3.17 -16.31 -21.82
C GLY A 704 -1.91 -15.48 -22.02
N TRP A 705 -0.95 -16.00 -22.80
CA TRP A 705 0.30 -15.32 -23.08
C TRP A 705 0.14 -14.02 -23.87
N ALA A 706 -0.90 -13.94 -24.71
CA ALA A 706 -1.17 -12.76 -25.53
C ALA A 706 -1.85 -11.65 -24.72
N ARG A 707 -2.75 -12.02 -23.80
CA ARG A 707 -3.54 -11.08 -23.00
C ARG A 707 -2.83 -10.75 -21.71
N GLN A 708 -3.06 -11.52 -20.64
CA GLN A 708 -2.43 -11.28 -19.35
C GLN A 708 -0.90 -11.54 -19.36
N GLY A 709 -0.35 -12.23 -20.36
CA GLY A 709 1.10 -12.36 -20.55
C GLY A 709 1.76 -11.22 -21.34
N LYS A 710 0.99 -10.36 -22.02
CA LYS A 710 1.48 -9.20 -22.80
C LYS A 710 2.64 -9.50 -23.77
N THR A 711 2.69 -10.71 -24.32
CA THR A 711 3.82 -11.21 -25.14
C THR A 711 4.17 -10.28 -26.30
N ASN A 712 3.18 -9.75 -27.01
CA ASN A 712 3.41 -8.87 -28.16
C ASN A 712 4.12 -7.58 -27.74
N VAL A 713 3.71 -6.95 -26.64
CA VAL A 713 4.30 -5.69 -26.17
C VAL A 713 5.73 -5.91 -25.68
N ILE A 714 5.97 -7.00 -24.94
CA ILE A 714 7.31 -7.39 -24.48
C ILE A 714 8.25 -7.56 -25.69
N LEU A 715 7.82 -8.29 -26.72
CA LEU A 715 8.64 -8.52 -27.89
C LEU A 715 8.81 -7.29 -28.78
N ASP A 716 7.78 -6.46 -28.95
CA ASP A 716 7.89 -5.21 -29.70
C ASP A 716 8.97 -4.31 -29.07
N ASN A 717 8.92 -4.15 -27.75
CA ASN A 717 9.90 -3.36 -27.00
C ASN A 717 11.31 -3.95 -27.12
N LEU A 718 11.47 -5.27 -26.95
CA LEU A 718 12.78 -5.94 -27.07
C LEU A 718 13.35 -5.88 -28.50
N ILE A 719 12.50 -6.00 -29.52
CA ILE A 719 12.91 -5.93 -30.93
C ILE A 719 13.27 -4.50 -31.31
N ALA A 720 12.51 -3.51 -30.87
CA ALA A 720 12.80 -2.09 -31.08
C ALA A 720 14.14 -1.68 -30.44
N ASP A 721 14.44 -2.21 -29.26
CA ASP A 721 15.72 -2.05 -28.54
C ASP A 721 16.87 -2.90 -29.14
N ALA A 722 16.61 -3.68 -30.19
CA ALA A 722 17.55 -4.64 -30.78
C ALA A 722 18.12 -5.68 -29.79
N LYS A 723 17.39 -5.99 -28.71
CA LYS A 723 17.76 -6.99 -27.69
C LYS A 723 17.28 -8.39 -28.04
N ALA A 724 16.20 -8.54 -28.79
CA ALA A 724 15.71 -9.82 -29.29
C ALA A 724 15.72 -9.88 -30.82
N LYS A 725 16.04 -11.04 -31.39
CA LYS A 725 15.90 -11.25 -32.84
C LYS A 725 14.40 -11.28 -33.21
N PRO A 726 13.98 -10.65 -34.32
CA PRO A 726 12.62 -10.79 -34.82
C PRO A 726 12.26 -12.26 -35.01
N MET A 727 11.16 -12.70 -34.40
CA MET A 727 10.71 -14.09 -34.38
C MET A 727 9.18 -14.17 -34.44
N VAL A 728 8.66 -15.29 -34.92
CA VAL A 728 7.23 -15.62 -34.79
C VAL A 728 7.02 -16.32 -33.45
N VAL A 729 5.97 -15.96 -32.71
CA VAL A 729 5.57 -16.70 -31.50
C VAL A 729 4.22 -17.34 -31.73
N VAL A 730 4.12 -18.63 -31.47
CA VAL A 730 2.89 -19.42 -31.56
C VAL A 730 2.46 -19.80 -30.16
N MET A 731 1.26 -19.38 -29.77
CA MET A 731 0.63 -19.63 -28.47
C MET A 731 -0.60 -20.51 -28.71
N PRO A 732 -0.46 -21.85 -28.72
CA PRO A 732 -1.56 -22.77 -28.94
C PRO A 732 -2.27 -23.12 -27.62
N ASP A 733 -3.45 -23.72 -27.75
CA ASP A 733 -4.11 -24.38 -26.62
C ASP A 733 -3.36 -25.67 -26.24
N GLY A 734 -2.85 -25.73 -25.01
CA GLY A 734 -2.15 -26.87 -24.44
C GLY A 734 -3.07 -27.93 -23.83
N ASN A 735 -4.38 -27.69 -23.73
CA ASN A 735 -5.32 -28.62 -23.11
C ASN A 735 -5.62 -29.81 -24.03
N MET A 736 -5.44 -31.02 -23.50
CA MET A 736 -5.74 -32.28 -24.20
C MET A 736 -7.08 -32.86 -23.74
N PRO A 737 -7.76 -33.70 -24.55
CA PRO A 737 -9.03 -34.34 -24.16
C PRO A 737 -8.88 -35.44 -23.08
N VAL A 738 -7.70 -35.56 -22.49
CA VAL A 738 -7.32 -36.45 -21.39
C VAL A 738 -6.52 -35.62 -20.37
N SER A 739 -6.31 -36.14 -19.16
CA SER A 739 -5.58 -35.42 -18.12
C SER A 739 -4.21 -34.93 -18.62
N SER A 740 -4.01 -33.61 -18.67
CA SER A 740 -2.78 -32.99 -19.17
C SER A 740 -1.53 -33.31 -18.35
N PHE A 741 -1.69 -33.85 -17.13
CA PHE A 741 -0.59 -34.28 -16.26
C PHE A 741 -0.31 -35.80 -16.35
N SER A 742 -1.12 -36.57 -17.08
CA SER A 742 -0.91 -38.00 -17.27
C SER A 742 0.06 -38.28 -18.43
N GLU A 743 0.79 -39.39 -18.38
CA GLU A 743 1.72 -39.81 -19.46
C GLU A 743 1.03 -39.82 -20.82
N ASN A 744 -0.16 -40.45 -20.93
CA ASN A 744 -0.96 -40.45 -22.16
C ASN A 744 -1.30 -39.03 -22.66
N GLY A 745 -1.53 -38.08 -21.75
CA GLY A 745 -1.79 -36.68 -22.10
C GLY A 745 -0.55 -35.96 -22.64
N LEU A 746 0.62 -36.21 -22.04
CA LEU A 746 1.90 -35.66 -22.48
C LEU A 746 2.35 -36.25 -23.82
N GLU A 747 2.15 -37.56 -24.03
CA GLU A 747 2.37 -38.22 -25.32
C GLU A 747 1.45 -37.65 -26.40
N LEU A 748 0.14 -37.50 -26.10
CA LEU A 748 -0.83 -36.95 -27.05
C LEU A 748 -0.50 -35.50 -27.42
N PHE A 749 -0.10 -34.68 -26.44
CA PHE A 749 0.39 -33.32 -26.70
C PHE A 749 1.63 -33.33 -27.60
N THR A 750 2.61 -34.20 -27.32
CA THR A 750 3.84 -34.31 -28.11
C THR A 750 3.55 -34.68 -29.56
N ARG A 751 2.62 -35.62 -29.77
CA ARG A 751 2.15 -35.99 -31.11
C ARG A 751 1.44 -34.84 -31.81
N GLU A 752 0.51 -34.18 -31.12
CA GLU A 752 -0.20 -33.02 -31.66
C GLU A 752 0.76 -31.89 -32.09
N LEU A 753 1.79 -31.63 -31.29
CA LEU A 753 2.82 -30.65 -31.59
C LEU A 753 3.58 -31.01 -32.88
N LYS A 754 4.02 -32.27 -33.03
CA LYS A 754 4.87 -32.73 -34.14
C LYS A 754 4.11 -33.06 -35.43
N GLU A 755 2.93 -33.65 -35.32
CA GLU A 755 2.13 -34.13 -36.45
C GLU A 755 1.08 -33.09 -36.92
N GLY A 756 0.64 -32.20 -36.01
CA GLY A 756 -0.37 -31.18 -36.29
C GLY A 756 0.20 -29.77 -36.36
N LEU A 757 0.58 -29.22 -35.22
CA LEU A 757 0.87 -27.78 -35.07
C LEU A 757 2.10 -27.33 -35.86
N ILE A 758 3.27 -27.96 -35.66
CA ILE A 758 4.51 -27.55 -36.33
C ILE A 758 4.38 -27.63 -37.86
N PRO A 759 3.89 -28.73 -38.45
CA PRO A 759 3.68 -28.81 -39.90
C PRO A 759 2.70 -27.75 -40.42
N PHE A 760 1.63 -27.45 -39.68
CA PHE A 760 0.71 -26.36 -40.05
C PHE A 760 1.42 -25.02 -40.09
N ILE A 761 2.20 -24.70 -39.06
CA ILE A 761 2.90 -23.41 -38.96
C ILE A 761 3.94 -23.26 -40.07
N GLU A 762 4.78 -24.28 -40.30
CA GLU A 762 5.85 -24.22 -41.32
C GLU A 762 5.32 -24.20 -42.75
N LYS A 763 4.16 -24.82 -43.00
CA LYS A 763 3.51 -24.80 -44.31
C LYS A 763 2.87 -23.45 -44.65
N ASN A 764 2.29 -22.77 -43.67
CA ASN A 764 1.43 -21.62 -43.90
C ASN A 764 2.10 -20.27 -43.59
N TYR A 765 3.26 -20.26 -42.92
CA TYR A 765 3.97 -19.05 -42.52
C TYR A 765 5.45 -19.09 -42.93
N ARG A 766 6.07 -17.91 -43.04
CA ARG A 766 7.49 -17.76 -43.39
C ARG A 766 8.42 -18.15 -42.23
N ILE A 767 8.54 -19.45 -41.98
CA ILE A 767 9.31 -20.01 -40.86
C ILE A 767 10.62 -20.63 -41.35
N LYS A 768 11.68 -20.47 -40.55
CA LYS A 768 12.94 -21.20 -40.70
C LYS A 768 12.80 -22.58 -40.03
N GLU A 769 13.04 -23.62 -40.80
CA GLU A 769 12.97 -25.00 -40.31
C GLU A 769 14.21 -25.39 -39.49
N GLY A 770 14.11 -26.49 -38.75
CA GLY A 770 15.21 -27.11 -37.99
C GLY A 770 15.35 -26.61 -36.55
N ALA A 771 15.98 -27.44 -35.70
CA ALA A 771 16.08 -27.22 -34.25
C ALA A 771 16.67 -25.86 -33.86
N ASN A 772 17.72 -25.42 -34.55
CA ASN A 772 18.39 -24.14 -34.28
C ASN A 772 17.49 -22.90 -34.51
N ASN A 773 16.33 -23.05 -35.14
CA ASN A 773 15.36 -21.99 -35.38
C ASN A 773 14.03 -22.22 -34.63
N ARG A 774 13.99 -23.20 -33.72
CA ARG A 774 12.78 -23.59 -32.99
C ARG A 774 13.02 -23.61 -31.48
N ALA A 775 12.18 -22.90 -30.75
CA ALA A 775 12.15 -22.90 -29.29
C ALA A 775 10.81 -23.45 -28.80
N LEU A 776 10.82 -24.16 -27.66
CA LEU A 776 9.62 -24.59 -26.94
C LEU A 776 9.71 -24.13 -25.49
N VAL A 777 8.71 -23.39 -25.03
CA VAL A 777 8.67 -22.78 -23.71
C VAL A 777 7.30 -23.00 -23.11
N GLY A 778 7.21 -23.19 -21.80
CA GLY A 778 5.92 -23.23 -21.13
C GLY A 778 5.97 -22.93 -19.64
N LEU A 779 4.86 -22.42 -19.12
CA LEU A 779 4.66 -22.14 -17.70
C LEU A 779 3.86 -23.26 -17.01
N SER A 780 4.20 -23.62 -15.77
CA SER A 780 3.44 -24.57 -14.94
C SER A 780 3.20 -25.92 -15.67
N MET A 781 1.94 -26.28 -15.96
CA MET A 781 1.55 -27.41 -16.82
C MET A 781 2.26 -27.39 -18.19
N GLY A 782 2.31 -26.24 -18.86
CA GLY A 782 3.04 -26.06 -20.11
C GLY A 782 4.55 -26.28 -19.95
N GLY A 783 5.09 -26.04 -18.76
CA GLY A 783 6.47 -26.37 -18.40
C GLY A 783 6.70 -27.89 -18.35
N ILE A 784 5.76 -28.66 -17.77
CA ILE A 784 5.81 -30.13 -17.79
C ILE A 784 5.70 -30.67 -19.22
N GLN A 785 4.81 -30.08 -20.03
CA GLN A 785 4.70 -30.40 -21.46
C GLN A 785 6.01 -30.11 -22.20
N THR A 786 6.68 -29.01 -21.87
CA THR A 786 7.98 -28.64 -22.45
C THR A 786 9.08 -29.62 -22.04
N LEU A 787 9.12 -30.04 -20.77
CA LEU A 787 10.05 -31.06 -20.30
C LEU A 787 9.87 -32.37 -21.08
N TYR A 788 8.64 -32.91 -21.08
CA TYR A 788 8.34 -34.18 -21.73
C TYR A 788 8.60 -34.14 -23.25
N ALA A 789 7.97 -33.19 -23.95
CA ALA A 789 8.05 -33.13 -25.41
C ALA A 789 9.42 -32.63 -25.90
N GLY A 790 10.05 -31.69 -25.18
CA GLY A 790 11.27 -31.02 -25.62
C GLY A 790 12.52 -31.86 -25.43
N VAL A 791 12.74 -32.40 -24.23
CA VAL A 791 13.98 -33.10 -23.86
C VAL A 791 14.17 -34.39 -24.67
N GLU A 792 13.09 -35.13 -24.93
CA GLU A 792 13.16 -36.35 -25.74
C GLU A 792 13.24 -36.07 -27.26
N ASN A 793 13.03 -34.81 -27.66
CA ASN A 793 13.00 -34.41 -29.07
C ASN A 793 13.96 -33.23 -29.34
N THR A 794 15.15 -33.21 -28.77
CA THR A 794 16.17 -32.15 -29.02
C THR A 794 16.61 -32.02 -30.47
N GLY A 795 16.35 -33.02 -31.33
CA GLY A 795 16.49 -32.88 -32.79
C GLY A 795 15.46 -31.95 -33.44
N TRP A 796 14.41 -31.57 -32.71
CA TRP A 796 13.36 -30.62 -33.14
C TRP A 796 13.51 -29.24 -32.51
N PHE A 797 14.16 -29.11 -31.36
CA PHE A 797 14.24 -27.86 -30.60
C PHE A 797 15.67 -27.60 -30.15
N GLY A 798 16.18 -26.40 -30.43
CA GLY A 798 17.49 -25.96 -29.97
C GLY A 798 17.44 -25.13 -28.68
N TYR A 799 16.25 -24.75 -28.23
CA TYR A 799 16.04 -23.89 -27.07
C TYR A 799 14.81 -24.37 -26.29
N LEU A 800 14.97 -24.64 -25.00
CA LEU A 800 13.88 -25.02 -24.09
C LEU A 800 13.78 -24.06 -22.92
N GLY A 801 12.56 -23.66 -22.56
CA GLY A 801 12.27 -22.80 -21.40
C GLY A 801 11.18 -23.38 -20.50
N VAL A 802 11.48 -23.55 -19.22
CA VAL A 802 10.56 -24.18 -18.25
C VAL A 802 10.31 -23.18 -17.13
N PHE A 803 9.14 -22.55 -17.13
CA PHE A 803 8.79 -21.48 -16.19
C PHE A 803 7.89 -22.01 -15.07
N SER A 804 8.25 -21.78 -13.82
CA SER A 804 7.48 -22.16 -12.63
C SER A 804 7.00 -23.62 -12.66
N SER A 805 7.89 -24.56 -12.96
CA SER A 805 7.53 -25.96 -13.15
C SER A 805 8.60 -26.92 -12.64
N GLY A 806 8.25 -28.21 -12.58
CA GLY A 806 9.12 -29.30 -12.17
C GLY A 806 8.31 -30.59 -12.02
N TRP A 807 8.99 -31.73 -12.13
CA TRP A 807 8.36 -33.03 -11.92
C TRP A 807 7.84 -33.19 -10.50
N PHE A 808 6.65 -33.80 -10.35
CA PHE A 808 6.06 -34.06 -9.03
C PHE A 808 6.98 -34.95 -8.20
N ALA A 809 7.58 -34.39 -7.13
CA ALA A 809 8.62 -35.09 -6.36
C ALA A 809 8.10 -36.32 -5.59
N ASN A 810 6.78 -36.46 -5.45
CA ASN A 810 6.11 -37.57 -4.77
C ASN A 810 5.66 -38.69 -5.71
N ASP A 811 5.87 -38.56 -7.03
CA ASP A 811 5.51 -39.57 -8.03
C ASP A 811 6.58 -39.64 -9.13
N ASP A 812 7.32 -40.75 -9.16
CA ASP A 812 8.43 -40.98 -10.08
C ASP A 812 8.03 -41.79 -11.33
N SER A 813 6.75 -42.14 -11.50
CA SER A 813 6.30 -43.02 -12.58
C SER A 813 6.60 -42.48 -13.99
N ILE A 814 6.51 -41.15 -14.16
CA ILE A 814 6.86 -40.44 -15.40
C ILE A 814 8.30 -39.93 -15.35
N SER A 815 8.65 -39.25 -14.25
CA SER A 815 9.94 -38.55 -14.15
C SER A 815 11.13 -39.52 -14.09
N GLY A 816 10.96 -40.72 -13.51
CA GLY A 816 11.99 -41.76 -13.47
C GLY A 816 12.42 -42.23 -14.87
N LYS A 817 11.45 -42.52 -15.75
CA LYS A 817 11.73 -42.89 -17.15
C LYS A 817 12.41 -41.75 -17.90
N HIS A 818 11.96 -40.53 -17.64
CA HIS A 818 12.54 -39.33 -18.26
C HIS A 818 13.98 -39.10 -17.82
N TYR A 819 14.30 -39.28 -16.53
CA TYR A 819 15.67 -39.22 -16.03
C TYR A 819 16.56 -40.33 -16.60
N GLU A 820 16.04 -41.55 -16.76
CA GLU A 820 16.75 -42.65 -17.40
C GLU A 820 17.11 -42.30 -18.86
N PHE A 821 16.13 -41.82 -19.64
CA PHE A 821 16.37 -41.33 -20.99
C PHE A 821 17.44 -40.22 -21.04
N MET A 822 17.36 -39.25 -20.12
CA MET A 822 18.34 -38.16 -20.05
C MET A 822 19.76 -38.66 -19.74
N GLY A 823 19.89 -39.66 -18.87
CA GLY A 823 21.16 -40.30 -18.55
C GLY A 823 21.77 -41.07 -19.73
N GLU A 824 20.93 -41.74 -20.52
CA GLU A 824 21.39 -42.45 -21.73
C GLU A 824 21.77 -41.49 -22.87
N ASN A 825 21.21 -40.27 -22.87
CA ASN A 825 21.32 -39.32 -24.00
C ASN A 825 21.98 -37.98 -23.61
N THR A 826 22.71 -37.91 -22.49
CA THR A 826 23.25 -36.66 -21.93
C THR A 826 24.07 -35.84 -22.94
N THR A 827 25.03 -36.48 -23.63
CA THR A 827 25.86 -35.79 -24.63
C THR A 827 25.02 -35.23 -25.79
N GLN A 828 24.02 -35.97 -26.24
CA GLN A 828 23.13 -35.50 -27.31
C GLN A 828 22.30 -34.30 -26.85
N ILE A 829 21.73 -34.36 -25.64
CA ILE A 829 20.91 -33.27 -25.09
C ILE A 829 21.74 -31.99 -24.96
N ASN A 830 22.89 -32.06 -24.28
CA ASN A 830 23.75 -30.88 -24.07
C ASN A 830 24.33 -30.33 -25.39
N THR A 831 24.52 -31.17 -26.42
CA THR A 831 24.99 -30.72 -27.74
C THR A 831 23.89 -30.06 -28.55
N ASN A 832 22.67 -30.60 -28.51
CA ASN A 832 21.56 -30.12 -29.33
C ASN A 832 20.92 -28.85 -28.76
N LEU A 833 20.84 -28.75 -27.43
CA LEU A 833 20.27 -27.59 -26.76
C LEU A 833 21.34 -26.50 -26.62
N LYS A 834 21.11 -25.37 -27.29
CA LYS A 834 21.89 -24.15 -27.11
C LYS A 834 21.54 -23.43 -25.81
N GLU A 835 20.30 -23.57 -25.37
CA GLU A 835 19.82 -23.04 -24.10
C GLU A 835 18.76 -23.97 -23.53
N PHE A 836 18.92 -24.33 -22.25
CA PHE A 836 17.90 -25.02 -21.47
C PHE A 836 17.68 -24.22 -20.18
N TRP A 837 16.71 -23.31 -20.21
CA TRP A 837 16.48 -22.37 -19.12
C TRP A 837 15.33 -22.84 -18.23
N ILE A 838 15.61 -23.05 -16.95
CA ILE A 838 14.63 -23.30 -15.90
C ILE A 838 14.46 -22.04 -15.04
N ALA A 839 13.24 -21.53 -14.89
CA ALA A 839 12.97 -20.32 -14.13
C ALA A 839 11.87 -20.54 -13.07
N MET A 840 11.97 -19.88 -11.91
CA MET A 840 11.06 -20.10 -10.78
C MET A 840 10.64 -18.82 -10.06
N GLY A 841 9.40 -18.80 -9.57
CA GLY A 841 8.81 -17.69 -8.82
C GLY A 841 9.23 -17.58 -7.35
N GLY A 842 10.48 -17.93 -7.00
CA GLY A 842 10.93 -17.98 -5.60
C GLY A 842 10.35 -19.13 -4.78
N LYS A 843 10.53 -19.08 -3.46
CA LYS A 843 10.16 -20.17 -2.52
C LYS A 843 8.65 -20.31 -2.29
N GLU A 844 7.94 -19.23 -2.58
CA GLU A 844 6.49 -19.09 -2.50
C GLU A 844 5.79 -19.70 -3.72
N ASP A 845 6.53 -20.01 -4.79
CA ASP A 845 6.00 -20.75 -5.94
C ASP A 845 5.65 -22.19 -5.52
N ILE A 846 4.44 -22.63 -5.88
CA ILE A 846 3.94 -23.96 -5.56
C ILE A 846 4.79 -25.08 -6.17
N ALA A 847 5.52 -24.80 -7.27
CA ALA A 847 6.38 -25.76 -7.95
C ALA A 847 7.83 -25.76 -7.44
N TYR A 848 8.19 -24.88 -6.49
CA TYR A 848 9.58 -24.69 -6.08
C TYR A 848 10.26 -25.97 -5.60
N LYS A 849 9.61 -26.74 -4.72
CA LYS A 849 10.18 -27.99 -4.19
C LYS A 849 10.37 -29.05 -5.28
N ASN A 850 9.40 -29.16 -6.18
CA ASN A 850 9.45 -30.08 -7.33
C ASN A 850 10.62 -29.72 -8.26
N CYS A 851 10.76 -28.43 -8.58
CA CYS A 851 11.87 -27.93 -9.38
C CYS A 851 13.22 -28.22 -8.74
N LYS A 852 13.41 -27.92 -7.46
CA LYS A 852 14.71 -28.17 -6.79
C LYS A 852 15.08 -29.66 -6.78
N ALA A 853 14.11 -30.55 -6.56
CA ALA A 853 14.34 -31.98 -6.64
C ALA A 853 14.75 -32.44 -8.06
N MET A 854 14.09 -31.90 -9.09
CA MET A 854 14.43 -32.16 -10.49
C MET A 854 15.83 -31.64 -10.85
N LEU A 855 16.18 -30.42 -10.45
CA LEU A 855 17.50 -29.85 -10.72
C LEU A 855 18.62 -30.66 -10.06
N GLN A 856 18.41 -31.14 -8.84
CA GLN A 856 19.36 -32.04 -8.20
C GLN A 856 19.57 -33.32 -9.03
N LYS A 857 18.52 -33.88 -9.63
CA LYS A 857 18.63 -35.01 -10.56
C LYS A 857 19.38 -34.64 -11.84
N TYR A 858 19.18 -33.45 -12.38
CA TYR A 858 19.93 -32.98 -13.55
C TYR A 858 21.43 -32.82 -13.25
N ASP A 859 21.77 -32.30 -12.07
CA ASP A 859 23.16 -32.22 -11.59
C ASP A 859 23.79 -33.62 -11.43
N GLU A 860 23.03 -34.58 -10.89
CA GLU A 860 23.47 -35.98 -10.74
C GLU A 860 23.73 -36.66 -12.10
N ILE A 861 22.92 -36.35 -13.11
CA ILE A 861 23.02 -36.91 -14.47
C ILE A 861 24.10 -36.20 -15.31
N GLY A 862 24.34 -34.91 -15.06
CA GLY A 862 25.25 -34.07 -15.85
C GLY A 862 24.59 -33.36 -17.03
N ILE A 863 23.32 -32.96 -16.89
CA ILE A 863 22.59 -32.17 -17.90
C ILE A 863 22.93 -30.69 -17.72
N ASP A 864 23.26 -30.02 -18.83
CA ASP A 864 23.54 -28.59 -18.81
C ASP A 864 22.23 -27.78 -18.84
N TYR A 865 22.08 -26.86 -17.89
CA TYR A 865 20.93 -25.95 -17.80
C TYR A 865 21.32 -24.60 -17.18
N THR A 866 20.53 -23.57 -17.49
CA THR A 866 20.56 -22.26 -16.82
C THR A 866 19.40 -22.18 -15.85
N TYR A 867 19.64 -21.63 -14.65
CA TYR A 867 18.61 -21.45 -13.64
C TYR A 867 18.49 -20.01 -13.16
N SER A 868 17.26 -19.49 -13.08
CA SER A 868 16.96 -18.17 -12.52
C SER A 868 15.78 -18.19 -11.57
N GLU A 869 15.76 -17.23 -10.64
CA GLU A 869 14.64 -17.00 -9.72
C GLU A 869 14.22 -15.53 -9.79
N TYR A 870 12.91 -15.29 -9.80
CA TYR A 870 12.31 -13.98 -9.65
C TYR A 870 11.20 -14.08 -8.58
N PRO A 871 11.19 -13.24 -7.53
CA PRO A 871 10.17 -13.32 -6.49
C PRO A 871 8.79 -12.97 -7.04
N GLY A 872 7.75 -13.62 -6.54
CA GLY A 872 6.36 -13.37 -6.95
C GLY A 872 5.45 -14.60 -6.96
N GLY A 873 5.98 -15.78 -6.69
CA GLY A 873 5.24 -17.04 -6.64
C GLY A 873 4.72 -17.51 -7.99
N HIS A 874 3.61 -18.23 -7.96
CA HIS A 874 3.06 -18.89 -9.15
C HIS A 874 2.13 -17.95 -9.93
N THR A 875 2.66 -16.84 -10.45
CA THR A 875 1.88 -15.71 -10.96
C THR A 875 2.38 -15.17 -12.30
N TRP A 876 1.50 -14.47 -13.03
CA TRP A 876 1.81 -13.87 -14.33
C TRP A 876 2.98 -12.87 -14.35
N PRO A 877 3.20 -12.03 -13.32
CA PRO A 877 4.36 -11.14 -13.27
C PRO A 877 5.70 -11.88 -13.38
N VAL A 878 5.82 -13.04 -12.71
CA VAL A 878 6.99 -13.91 -12.82
C VAL A 878 7.17 -14.43 -14.25
N TRP A 879 6.09 -14.85 -14.90
CA TRP A 879 6.17 -15.41 -16.26
C TRP A 879 6.46 -14.35 -17.32
N ARG A 880 5.96 -13.11 -17.14
CA ARG A 880 6.33 -11.94 -17.97
C ARG A 880 7.81 -11.64 -17.84
N ASN A 881 8.33 -11.60 -16.61
CA ASN A 881 9.76 -11.39 -16.34
C ASN A 881 10.61 -12.48 -17.01
N ASN A 882 10.23 -13.75 -16.87
CA ASN A 882 10.93 -14.88 -17.48
C ASN A 882 10.96 -14.76 -19.02
N LEU A 883 9.83 -14.42 -19.67
CA LEU A 883 9.80 -14.22 -21.12
C LEU A 883 10.70 -13.04 -21.54
N PHE A 884 10.66 -11.93 -20.81
CA PHE A 884 11.48 -10.75 -21.08
C PHE A 884 12.98 -11.05 -21.04
N HIS A 885 13.41 -11.90 -20.09
CA HIS A 885 14.82 -12.29 -19.96
C HIS A 885 15.22 -13.45 -20.88
N PHE A 886 14.29 -14.36 -21.22
CA PHE A 886 14.53 -15.52 -22.08
C PHE A 886 14.59 -15.16 -23.57
N ALA A 887 13.66 -14.31 -24.04
CA ALA A 887 13.55 -13.98 -25.47
C ALA A 887 14.84 -13.42 -26.10
N PRO A 888 15.66 -12.60 -25.40
CA PRO A 888 16.96 -12.15 -25.89
C PRO A 888 17.98 -13.27 -26.17
N LEU A 889 17.89 -14.42 -25.49
CA LEU A 889 18.83 -15.54 -25.70
C LEU A 889 18.46 -16.40 -26.91
N LEU A 890 17.25 -16.25 -27.43
CA LEU A 890 16.75 -17.08 -28.51
C LEU A 890 17.40 -16.78 -29.85
N PHE A 891 17.73 -17.86 -30.56
CA PHE A 891 18.20 -17.86 -31.94
C PHE A 891 19.50 -17.08 -32.18
N GLN A 892 20.30 -16.86 -31.12
CA GLN A 892 21.58 -16.18 -31.19
C GLN A 892 22.61 -16.91 -32.05
#